data_AF-A0A560KZX9-F1
#
_entry.id   AF-A0A560KZX9-F1
#
_cell.length_a   1.000
_cell.length_b   1.000
_cell.length_c   1.000
_cell.angle_alpha   90.00
_cell.angle_beta   90.00
_cell.angle_gamma   90.00
#
_symmetry.space_group_name_H-M   'P 1'
#
loop_
_entity.id
_entity.type
_entity.pdbx_description
1 polymer ?
#
loop_
_entity_poly.entity_id
_entity_poly.type
_entity_poly.pdbx_seq_one_letter_code
_entity_poly.pdbx_strand_id
1 'polypeptide(L)'
;MTVTANLAAGVLTVLGDAADDTITTSRDAGGVIAVNGGAVPIMGGPATTANTTAVDIFGQDGNDTVTLDASQGALPPVTLNGGAGSDTAVIEGEDTSETFVIAANGSHVSVLRTSPDPISVDISTTEHLVVHAGGGDDIITAGNGLSALISLTLDGGDGDDTITGGDGNDLLIGGAGNDIVTGGRGNDTALLGDGDDTYIWNPGDGSDTVEGGAGNDTLQFNGADIAEKIDISANGSRVRLTRDVANVTMDLNSIENINVKALGGADRVTVNDLSGTDVRHVTVDLQASGGSGDGAADTVIVAGSAGADHITVTESGGNIVVDGLHADVTITGQEAANDTLEIHAGAGNDIIDGSALGPNQIKLLIDGDGGDNTYIYKPGAGAETITDFVAGASTPDKIDVRAFAGAGVHGLADILALATQSGTDTVIDFGGGSRLTLEHVTKANLAADDFIFKVPLVTAVTTSGTGITAGSGDLSANKEVDFALKFDENVTVAGNPILLLNDGGAAVYAGGNGTDTLVYRYVVGAHDNTPDLAVVGTGGGTIKDQAGNDADLAGAVGNPAGVLQIDTIAPHLTDITALPTSGTQTAGSLIQFTLDFDEAVHLAGGSPALSLNDGGTATFDAAATALLGDASKLVFDHVVAAGNPPTSPLAITGFNANGAVVTDLAGNLADPGKVSHAFDNLFVNENTLPAFTLNGFTRPELHLNGSGQILLDDTASAFAAKYGLEYLYLGVPPGTPYPPVDLH
;
A
#
# COMPACT_ATOMS: atom_id res chain seq x y z
N MET A 1 -8.03 -74.27 4.33
CA MET A 1 -6.60 -74.06 4.64
C MET A 1 -5.93 -75.16 5.49
N THR A 2 -4.70 -75.54 5.15
CA THR A 2 -3.81 -76.49 5.87
C THR A 2 -2.37 -75.97 5.88
N VAL A 3 -1.68 -76.07 7.03
CA VAL A 3 -0.28 -75.63 7.17
C VAL A 3 0.59 -76.79 7.64
N THR A 4 1.65 -77.12 6.88
CA THR A 4 2.55 -78.24 7.18
C THR A 4 4.01 -77.76 7.15
N ALA A 5 4.80 -78.13 8.16
CA ALA A 5 6.24 -77.88 8.19
C ALA A 5 7.02 -79.19 8.04
N ASN A 6 7.90 -79.25 7.04
CA ASN A 6 8.94 -80.26 6.93
C ASN A 6 10.27 -79.68 7.43
N LEU A 7 10.42 -79.61 8.76
CA LEU A 7 11.59 -79.00 9.40
C LEU A 7 12.92 -79.70 9.07
N ALA A 8 12.89 -80.96 8.60
CA ALA A 8 14.08 -81.67 8.15
C ALA A 8 14.55 -81.20 6.75
N ALA A 9 13.62 -80.74 5.92
CA ALA A 9 13.90 -80.10 4.64
C ALA A 9 13.96 -78.55 4.73
N GLY A 10 13.60 -77.99 5.88
CA GLY A 10 13.56 -76.54 6.12
C GLY A 10 12.40 -75.83 5.42
N VAL A 11 11.33 -76.53 5.02
CA VAL A 11 10.24 -75.93 4.25
C VAL A 11 8.97 -75.85 5.09
N LEU A 12 8.35 -74.67 5.12
CA LEU A 12 6.99 -74.45 5.62
C LEU A 12 6.05 -74.31 4.42
N THR A 13 4.99 -75.11 4.34
CA THR A 13 4.00 -75.05 3.27
C THR A 13 2.64 -74.64 3.81
N VAL A 14 2.06 -73.60 3.24
CA VAL A 14 0.71 -73.12 3.49
C VAL A 14 -0.14 -73.40 2.25
N LEU A 15 -1.22 -74.15 2.42
CA LEU A 15 -2.19 -74.45 1.37
C LEU A 15 -3.53 -73.85 1.76
N GLY A 16 -4.07 -72.97 0.93
CA GLY A 16 -5.45 -72.48 1.02
C GLY A 16 -6.49 -73.59 0.80
N ASP A 17 -7.69 -73.24 0.38
CA ASP A 17 -8.66 -74.18 -0.15
C ASP A 17 -9.32 -73.67 -1.44
N ALA A 18 -10.63 -73.80 -1.61
CA ALA A 18 -11.29 -73.43 -2.88
C ALA A 18 -12.20 -72.21 -2.71
N ALA A 19 -12.06 -71.53 -1.58
CA ALA A 19 -12.76 -70.33 -1.20
C ALA A 19 -11.74 -69.21 -0.98
N ASP A 20 -12.22 -67.97 -1.02
CA ASP A 20 -11.42 -66.79 -0.72
C ASP A 20 -10.75 -66.91 0.67
N ASP A 21 -9.43 -67.10 0.68
CA ASP A 21 -8.61 -67.21 1.88
C ASP A 21 -7.92 -65.88 2.21
N THR A 22 -7.79 -65.60 3.51
CA THR A 22 -6.91 -64.55 4.03
C THR A 22 -5.78 -65.20 4.82
N ILE A 23 -4.57 -65.08 4.31
CA ILE A 23 -3.38 -65.78 4.81
C ILE A 23 -2.35 -64.73 5.22
N THR A 24 -2.11 -64.58 6.52
CA THR A 24 -1.01 -63.75 7.03
C THR A 24 0.11 -64.65 7.52
N THR A 25 1.27 -64.59 6.88
CA THR A 25 2.49 -65.22 7.38
C THR A 25 3.35 -64.15 8.02
N SER A 26 3.67 -64.31 9.29
CA SER A 26 4.45 -63.35 10.06
C SER A 26 5.51 -64.04 10.90
N ARG A 27 6.40 -63.25 11.50
CA ARG A 27 7.30 -63.72 12.55
C ARG A 27 7.26 -62.84 13.78
N ASP A 28 7.60 -63.40 14.93
CA ASP A 28 7.86 -62.60 16.13
C ASP A 28 9.33 -62.16 16.22
N ALA A 29 9.62 -61.29 17.18
CA ALA A 29 10.98 -60.83 17.48
C ALA A 29 11.93 -61.97 17.90
N GLY A 30 11.39 -63.10 18.38
CA GLY A 30 12.13 -64.33 18.70
C GLY A 30 12.43 -65.20 17.48
N GLY A 31 11.92 -64.83 16.30
CA GLY A 31 12.08 -65.57 15.05
C GLY A 31 11.10 -66.74 14.89
N VAL A 32 10.05 -66.85 15.72
CA VAL A 32 8.99 -67.85 15.54
C VAL A 32 8.08 -67.43 14.39
N ILE A 33 7.83 -68.33 13.45
CA ILE A 33 6.97 -68.08 12.29
C ILE A 33 5.55 -68.54 12.63
N ALA A 34 4.57 -67.70 12.31
CA ALA A 34 3.15 -67.96 12.54
C ALA A 34 2.33 -67.75 11.27
N VAL A 35 1.23 -68.50 11.13
CA VAL A 35 0.22 -68.30 10.09
C VAL A 35 -1.08 -67.89 10.76
N ASN A 36 -1.69 -66.80 10.28
CA ASN A 36 -2.88 -66.14 10.83
C ASN A 36 -2.76 -65.92 12.35
N GLY A 37 -1.63 -65.34 12.78
CA GLY A 37 -1.35 -65.08 14.20
C GLY A 37 -1.26 -66.35 15.06
N GLY A 38 -1.01 -67.50 14.45
CA GLY A 38 -0.96 -68.80 15.13
C GLY A 38 -2.33 -69.47 15.31
N ALA A 39 -3.40 -68.89 14.76
CA ALA A 39 -4.73 -69.50 14.75
C ALA A 39 -4.76 -70.81 13.95
N VAL A 40 -3.86 -70.95 12.97
CA VAL A 40 -3.73 -72.17 12.17
C VAL A 40 -2.50 -72.97 12.63
N PRO A 41 -2.70 -74.18 13.20
CA PRO A 41 -1.60 -74.95 13.75
C PRO A 41 -0.68 -75.49 12.64
N ILE A 42 0.62 -75.30 12.82
CA ILE A 42 1.65 -75.82 11.92
C ILE A 42 1.86 -77.32 12.21
N MET A 43 1.46 -78.18 11.27
CA MET A 43 1.66 -79.63 11.40
C MET A 43 3.12 -80.00 11.11
N GLY A 44 3.84 -80.60 12.06
CA GLY A 44 5.23 -81.02 11.89
C GLY A 44 6.23 -80.40 12.88
N GLY A 45 5.77 -79.45 13.70
CA GLY A 45 6.55 -78.79 14.74
C GLY A 45 6.59 -77.26 14.56
N PRO A 46 7.08 -76.51 15.57
CA PRO A 46 7.17 -75.06 15.48
C PRO A 46 8.20 -74.63 14.42
N ALA A 47 7.77 -73.79 13.48
CA ALA A 47 8.64 -73.16 12.49
C ALA A 47 9.29 -71.90 13.07
N THR A 48 10.57 -71.71 12.82
CA THR A 48 11.34 -70.51 13.17
C THR A 48 12.26 -70.12 12.02
N THR A 49 12.72 -68.88 11.99
CA THR A 49 13.71 -68.39 11.01
C THR A 49 15.03 -69.17 11.05
N ALA A 50 15.33 -69.85 12.16
CA ALA A 50 16.53 -70.67 12.30
C ALA A 50 16.39 -72.09 11.71
N ASN A 51 15.16 -72.61 11.59
CA ASN A 51 14.90 -73.97 11.11
C ASN A 51 14.09 -74.03 9.80
N THR A 52 13.69 -72.88 9.27
CA THR A 52 12.92 -72.74 8.04
C THR A 52 13.75 -71.94 7.04
N THR A 53 14.11 -72.57 5.93
CA THR A 53 14.89 -72.00 4.83
C THR A 53 14.02 -71.53 3.67
N ALA A 54 12.75 -71.94 3.60
CA ALA A 54 11.77 -71.49 2.61
C ALA A 54 10.33 -71.60 3.14
N VAL A 55 9.47 -70.69 2.68
CA VAL A 55 8.02 -70.75 2.90
C VAL A 55 7.33 -70.81 1.55
N ASP A 56 6.52 -71.83 1.30
CA ASP A 56 5.74 -71.97 0.07
C ASP A 56 4.26 -71.77 0.40
N ILE A 57 3.61 -70.81 -0.25
CA ILE A 57 2.19 -70.46 -0.03
C ILE A 57 1.44 -70.67 -1.35
N PHE A 58 0.34 -71.41 -1.29
CA PHE A 58 -0.55 -71.65 -2.43
C PHE A 58 -1.98 -71.28 -2.04
N GLY A 59 -2.60 -70.33 -2.74
CA GLY A 59 -4.01 -69.96 -2.57
C GLY A 59 -4.96 -71.05 -3.05
N GLN A 60 -4.72 -71.55 -4.27
CA GLN A 60 -5.51 -72.56 -5.01
C GLN A 60 -6.67 -71.97 -5.82
N ASP A 61 -7.94 -72.20 -5.47
CA ASP A 61 -9.08 -71.58 -6.16
C ASP A 61 -9.69 -70.52 -5.24
N GLY A 62 -10.22 -69.42 -5.77
CA GLY A 62 -10.81 -68.35 -4.95
C GLY A 62 -10.08 -67.04 -5.17
N ASN A 63 -10.57 -65.96 -4.59
CA ASN A 63 -9.85 -64.67 -4.59
C ASN A 63 -9.10 -64.55 -3.27
N ASP A 64 -7.81 -64.87 -3.28
CA ASP A 64 -7.02 -64.99 -2.07
C ASP A 64 -6.23 -63.71 -1.76
N THR A 65 -6.07 -63.41 -0.48
CA THR A 65 -5.19 -62.34 0.00
C THR A 65 -4.11 -62.95 0.88
N VAL A 66 -2.86 -62.82 0.46
CA VAL A 66 -1.69 -63.33 1.17
C VAL A 66 -0.82 -62.16 1.64
N THR A 67 -0.79 -61.95 2.95
CA THR A 67 0.05 -60.94 3.60
C THR A 67 1.33 -61.57 4.14
N LEU A 68 2.47 -61.02 3.77
CA LEU A 68 3.78 -61.30 4.34
C LEU A 68 4.14 -60.15 5.28
N ASP A 69 3.95 -60.38 6.57
CA ASP A 69 4.21 -59.39 7.60
C ASP A 69 5.65 -59.54 8.10
N ALA A 70 6.51 -58.62 7.62
CA ALA A 70 7.91 -58.53 7.98
C ALA A 70 8.21 -57.41 8.97
N SER A 71 7.18 -56.79 9.57
CA SER A 71 7.32 -55.67 10.53
C SER A 71 8.15 -55.98 11.78
N GLN A 72 8.39 -57.28 12.07
CA GLN A 72 9.21 -57.75 13.18
C GLN A 72 10.52 -58.44 12.71
N GLY A 73 10.94 -58.11 11.49
CA GLY A 73 12.16 -58.55 10.83
C GLY A 73 11.92 -59.56 9.70
N ALA A 74 13.00 -59.92 8.99
CA ALA A 74 12.90 -60.73 7.78
C ALA A 74 12.33 -62.15 7.97
N LEU A 75 11.40 -62.52 7.10
CA LEU A 75 10.94 -63.89 6.87
C LEU A 75 11.97 -64.66 6.02
N PRO A 76 12.03 -66.01 6.12
CA PRO A 76 12.73 -66.82 5.12
C PRO A 76 12.18 -66.57 3.71
N PRO A 77 12.95 -66.87 2.65
CA PRO A 77 12.49 -66.73 1.28
C PRO A 77 11.10 -67.35 1.05
N VAL A 78 10.23 -66.63 0.35
CA VAL A 78 8.83 -67.01 0.14
C VAL A 78 8.56 -67.29 -1.34
N THR A 79 7.92 -68.42 -1.64
CA THR A 79 7.27 -68.65 -2.93
C THR A 79 5.77 -68.48 -2.73
N LEU A 80 5.14 -67.63 -3.54
CA LEU A 80 3.70 -67.37 -3.49
C LEU A 80 3.06 -67.73 -4.83
N ASN A 81 2.06 -68.60 -4.79
CA ASN A 81 1.21 -68.90 -5.92
C ASN A 81 -0.25 -68.57 -5.56
N GLY A 82 -0.85 -67.57 -6.22
CA GLY A 82 -2.26 -67.22 -6.00
C GLY A 82 -3.16 -68.37 -6.43
N GLY A 83 -3.21 -68.59 -7.74
CA GLY A 83 -3.81 -69.78 -8.32
C GLY A 83 -4.87 -69.40 -9.34
N ALA A 84 -6.10 -69.84 -9.14
CA ALA A 84 -7.24 -69.50 -9.98
C ALA A 84 -8.16 -68.52 -9.25
N GLY A 85 -8.28 -67.31 -9.76
CA GLY A 85 -9.10 -66.27 -9.17
C GLY A 85 -8.48 -64.91 -9.45
N SER A 86 -8.76 -63.95 -8.58
CA SER A 86 -8.12 -62.64 -8.55
C SER A 86 -7.44 -62.49 -7.20
N ASP A 87 -6.13 -62.72 -7.18
CA ASP A 87 -5.36 -62.87 -5.96
C ASP A 87 -4.52 -61.62 -5.66
N THR A 88 -4.29 -61.36 -4.37
CA THR A 88 -3.52 -60.23 -3.88
C THR A 88 -2.37 -60.71 -2.98
N ALA A 89 -1.15 -60.31 -3.30
CA ALA A 89 0.00 -60.41 -2.40
C ALA A 89 0.21 -59.06 -1.71
N VAL A 90 0.37 -59.07 -0.40
CA VAL A 90 0.65 -57.88 0.41
C VAL A 90 1.98 -58.08 1.13
N ILE A 91 2.89 -57.11 1.03
CA ILE A 91 4.16 -57.09 1.74
C ILE A 91 4.11 -55.94 2.74
N GLU A 92 4.26 -56.23 4.02
CA GLU A 92 4.35 -55.21 5.09
C GLU A 92 5.81 -55.04 5.50
N GLY A 93 6.31 -53.82 5.40
CA GLY A 93 7.64 -53.39 5.87
C GLY A 93 7.70 -53.12 7.37
N GLU A 94 8.79 -52.51 7.80
CA GLU A 94 9.13 -52.14 9.18
C GLU A 94 8.95 -50.62 9.39
N ASP A 95 9.15 -50.15 10.62
CA ASP A 95 9.16 -48.71 10.92
C ASP A 95 10.58 -48.10 10.73
N THR A 96 11.35 -48.60 9.75
CA THR A 96 12.71 -48.12 9.45
C THR A 96 12.98 -48.10 7.94
N SER A 97 13.85 -47.20 7.47
CA SER A 97 14.27 -47.15 6.06
C SER A 97 14.63 -48.50 5.43
N GLU A 98 13.94 -48.79 4.34
CA GLU A 98 13.94 -50.02 3.57
C GLU A 98 14.23 -49.77 2.09
N THR A 99 14.53 -50.86 1.38
CA THR A 99 14.73 -50.78 -0.07
C THR A 99 14.15 -52.01 -0.74
N PHE A 100 13.07 -51.81 -1.49
CA PHE A 100 12.36 -52.82 -2.27
C PHE A 100 12.70 -52.72 -3.76
N VAL A 101 12.97 -53.86 -4.37
CA VAL A 101 13.14 -54.02 -5.82
C VAL A 101 12.14 -55.05 -6.32
N ILE A 102 11.27 -54.62 -7.23
CA ILE A 102 10.22 -55.44 -7.84
C ILE A 102 10.58 -55.63 -9.31
N ALA A 103 10.72 -56.87 -9.77
CA ALA A 103 11.17 -57.16 -11.13
C ALA A 103 10.49 -58.39 -11.72
N ALA A 104 10.25 -58.36 -13.04
CA ALA A 104 9.81 -59.52 -13.77
C ALA A 104 10.89 -60.62 -13.76
N ASN A 105 10.49 -61.84 -13.41
CA ASN A 105 11.34 -63.03 -13.35
C ASN A 105 10.74 -64.13 -14.24
N GLY A 106 10.84 -63.96 -15.55
CA GLY A 106 10.19 -64.84 -16.52
C GLY A 106 8.67 -64.66 -16.48
N SER A 107 7.93 -65.69 -16.07
CA SER A 107 6.47 -65.61 -15.86
C SER A 107 6.08 -65.30 -14.41
N HIS A 108 7.07 -65.07 -13.54
CA HIS A 108 6.89 -64.75 -12.13
C HIS A 108 7.29 -63.29 -11.88
N VAL A 109 7.01 -62.80 -10.67
CA VAL A 109 7.46 -61.50 -10.18
C VAL A 109 8.34 -61.72 -8.95
N SER A 110 9.55 -61.17 -8.98
CA SER A 110 10.45 -61.17 -7.84
C SER A 110 10.28 -59.88 -7.06
N VAL A 111 10.00 -59.96 -5.76
CA VAL A 111 10.10 -58.84 -4.82
C VAL A 111 11.28 -59.08 -3.90
N LEU A 112 12.21 -58.13 -3.84
CA LEU A 112 13.41 -58.20 -3.03
C LEU A 112 13.48 -56.98 -2.11
N ARG A 113 13.33 -57.18 -0.81
CA ARG A 113 13.79 -56.20 0.18
C ARG A 113 15.30 -56.39 0.38
N THR A 114 16.11 -55.36 0.21
CA THR A 114 17.59 -55.46 0.22
C THR A 114 18.25 -54.92 1.50
N SER A 115 17.54 -54.08 2.26
CA SER A 115 17.93 -53.47 3.53
C SER A 115 16.67 -53.26 4.37
N PRO A 116 16.70 -53.34 5.72
CA PRO A 116 17.85 -53.69 6.57
C PRO A 116 18.18 -55.20 6.58
N ASP A 117 17.16 -56.06 6.63
CA ASP A 117 17.30 -57.53 6.53
C ASP A 117 16.68 -58.03 5.21
N PRO A 118 17.43 -58.73 4.34
CA PRO A 118 16.91 -59.12 3.04
C PRO A 118 15.76 -60.13 3.08
N ILE A 119 14.72 -59.87 2.29
CA ILE A 119 13.59 -60.77 2.06
C ILE A 119 13.46 -60.97 0.55
N SER A 120 13.29 -62.21 0.10
CA SER A 120 13.02 -62.52 -1.31
C SER A 120 11.69 -63.26 -1.42
N VAL A 121 10.83 -62.74 -2.29
CA VAL A 121 9.52 -63.30 -2.60
C VAL A 121 9.46 -63.56 -4.10
N ASP A 122 9.11 -64.78 -4.50
CA ASP A 122 8.84 -65.15 -5.88
C ASP A 122 7.33 -65.41 -6.03
N ILE A 123 6.66 -64.55 -6.80
CA ILE A 123 5.21 -64.48 -6.93
C ILE A 123 4.80 -65.04 -8.30
N SER A 124 3.79 -65.89 -8.33
CA SER A 124 3.24 -66.48 -9.54
C SER A 124 1.72 -66.51 -9.48
N THR A 125 1.05 -66.31 -10.63
CA THR A 125 -0.42 -66.38 -10.75
C THR A 125 -1.15 -65.55 -9.68
N THR A 126 -0.63 -64.35 -9.39
CA THR A 126 -1.22 -63.36 -8.49
C THR A 126 -1.33 -62.07 -9.28
N GLU A 127 -2.52 -61.46 -9.28
CA GLU A 127 -2.83 -60.34 -10.16
C GLU A 127 -2.52 -58.98 -9.53
N HIS A 128 -2.50 -58.90 -8.20
CA HIS A 128 -2.25 -57.66 -7.46
C HIS A 128 -1.10 -57.80 -6.47
N LEU A 129 -0.16 -56.86 -6.50
CA LEU A 129 0.88 -56.72 -5.47
C LEU A 129 0.67 -55.38 -4.76
N VAL A 130 0.59 -55.45 -3.43
CA VAL A 130 0.61 -54.31 -2.53
C VAL A 130 1.90 -54.35 -1.72
N VAL A 131 2.63 -53.25 -1.68
CA VAL A 131 3.80 -53.06 -0.82
C VAL A 131 3.54 -51.86 0.07
N HIS A 132 3.56 -52.08 1.38
CA HIS A 132 3.57 -51.02 2.40
C HIS A 132 4.99 -50.97 2.97
N ALA A 133 5.75 -49.91 2.72
CA ALA A 133 7.12 -49.81 3.22
C ALA A 133 7.16 -49.41 4.70
N GLY A 134 6.24 -48.57 5.16
CA GLY A 134 5.93 -48.42 6.58
C GLY A 134 6.40 -47.08 7.11
N GLY A 135 7.50 -47.07 7.87
CA GLY A 135 8.07 -45.84 8.39
C GLY A 135 9.57 -45.71 8.08
N GLY A 136 10.07 -44.48 8.08
CA GLY A 136 11.44 -44.15 7.68
C GLY A 136 11.56 -43.91 6.18
N ASP A 137 12.69 -43.34 5.76
CA ASP A 137 12.89 -42.94 4.36
C ASP A 137 13.14 -44.18 3.48
N ASP A 138 12.17 -44.56 2.68
CA ASP A 138 12.12 -45.81 1.93
C ASP A 138 12.43 -45.64 0.44
N ILE A 139 12.89 -46.72 -0.19
CA ILE A 139 13.09 -46.78 -1.64
C ILE A 139 12.32 -47.96 -2.21
N ILE A 140 11.34 -47.71 -3.07
CA ILE A 140 10.62 -48.74 -3.82
C ILE A 140 10.90 -48.57 -5.30
N THR A 141 11.45 -49.60 -5.96
CA THR A 141 11.73 -49.57 -7.39
C THR A 141 11.08 -50.76 -8.10
N ALA A 142 10.10 -50.48 -8.94
CA ALA A 142 9.50 -51.43 -9.85
C ALA A 142 10.14 -51.35 -11.25
N GLY A 143 10.36 -52.52 -11.86
CA GLY A 143 10.98 -52.66 -13.17
C GLY A 143 9.97 -52.80 -14.31
N ASN A 144 10.48 -52.76 -15.54
CA ASN A 144 9.69 -53.07 -16.73
C ASN A 144 9.32 -54.56 -16.81
N GLY A 145 8.29 -54.87 -17.60
CA GLY A 145 7.78 -56.23 -17.85
C GLY A 145 6.78 -56.72 -16.79
N LEU A 146 6.34 -55.85 -15.88
CA LEU A 146 5.41 -56.19 -14.80
C LEU A 146 3.95 -56.05 -15.25
N SER A 147 3.64 -55.13 -16.17
CA SER A 147 2.26 -54.86 -16.64
C SER A 147 1.48 -56.07 -17.15
N ALA A 148 2.17 -57.08 -17.68
CA ALA A 148 1.55 -58.32 -18.17
C ALA A 148 1.44 -59.41 -17.08
N LEU A 149 2.04 -59.19 -15.92
CA LEU A 149 2.20 -60.16 -14.84
C LEU A 149 1.40 -59.77 -13.59
N ILE A 150 1.43 -58.49 -13.19
CA ILE A 150 0.86 -58.01 -11.93
C ILE A 150 0.57 -56.51 -12.01
N SER A 151 -0.47 -56.03 -11.33
CA SER A 151 -0.69 -54.59 -11.08
C SER A 151 -0.10 -54.20 -9.72
N LEU A 152 0.40 -52.98 -9.59
CA LEU A 152 1.08 -52.52 -8.38
C LEU A 152 0.26 -51.49 -7.59
N THR A 153 0.26 -51.66 -6.27
CA THR A 153 0.02 -50.59 -5.30
C THR A 153 1.27 -50.46 -4.45
N LEU A 154 1.95 -49.33 -4.52
CA LEU A 154 3.20 -49.05 -3.81
C LEU A 154 2.93 -47.90 -2.85
N ASP A 155 3.20 -48.13 -1.57
CA ASP A 155 2.91 -47.21 -0.47
C ASP A 155 4.18 -47.00 0.35
N GLY A 156 4.71 -45.78 0.34
CA GLY A 156 5.91 -45.37 1.08
C GLY A 156 5.63 -45.36 2.57
N GLY A 157 4.70 -44.51 3.00
CA GLY A 157 4.24 -44.42 4.38
C GLY A 157 4.76 -43.16 5.07
N ASP A 158 5.25 -43.28 6.31
CA ASP A 158 5.81 -42.13 7.03
C ASP A 158 7.32 -42.00 6.73
N GLY A 159 7.80 -40.96 6.05
CA GLY A 159 9.22 -40.81 5.72
C GLY A 159 9.41 -39.93 4.49
N ASP A 160 10.65 -39.54 4.19
CA ASP A 160 10.95 -38.94 2.88
C ASP A 160 11.24 -40.07 1.87
N ASP A 161 10.22 -40.53 1.13
CA ASP A 161 10.28 -41.75 0.34
C ASP A 161 10.66 -41.52 -1.13
N THR A 162 11.20 -42.56 -1.77
CA THR A 162 11.47 -42.57 -3.21
C THR A 162 10.79 -43.78 -3.87
N ILE A 163 9.79 -43.50 -4.70
CA ILE A 163 8.98 -44.52 -5.38
C ILE A 163 9.17 -44.41 -6.89
N THR A 164 9.49 -45.53 -7.53
CA THR A 164 9.46 -45.69 -8.99
C THR A 164 8.50 -46.81 -9.34
N GLY A 165 7.41 -46.47 -10.02
CA GLY A 165 6.43 -47.41 -10.54
C GLY A 165 6.96 -48.24 -11.72
N GLY A 166 6.13 -49.17 -12.18
CA GLY A 166 6.45 -50.16 -13.20
C GLY A 166 6.16 -49.68 -14.62
N ASP A 167 5.78 -50.63 -15.47
CA ASP A 167 5.33 -50.35 -16.83
C ASP A 167 3.82 -50.58 -17.04
N GLY A 168 3.07 -50.73 -15.92
CA GLY A 168 1.63 -50.92 -15.86
C GLY A 168 0.93 -49.67 -15.31
N ASN A 169 -0.40 -49.74 -15.16
CA ASN A 169 -1.12 -48.65 -14.49
C ASN A 169 -1.06 -48.89 -12.99
N ASP A 170 -0.25 -48.11 -12.30
CA ASP A 170 0.07 -48.30 -10.90
C ASP A 170 -0.64 -47.29 -10.00
N LEU A 171 -0.87 -47.68 -8.74
CA LEU A 171 -1.26 -46.79 -7.66
C LEU A 171 -0.03 -46.52 -6.79
N LEU A 172 0.41 -45.27 -6.76
CA LEU A 172 1.59 -44.83 -6.03
C LEU A 172 1.15 -43.90 -4.89
N ILE A 173 1.55 -44.22 -3.67
CA ILE A 173 1.20 -43.47 -2.46
C ILE A 173 2.51 -43.07 -1.80
N GLY A 174 2.78 -41.77 -1.70
CA GLY A 174 3.96 -41.24 -1.00
C GLY A 174 3.76 -41.42 0.50
N GLY A 175 2.84 -40.65 1.07
CA GLY A 175 2.43 -40.76 2.46
C GLY A 175 2.69 -39.45 3.20
N ALA A 176 3.46 -39.48 4.28
CA ALA A 176 3.80 -38.29 5.05
C ALA A 176 5.31 -38.08 5.06
N GLY A 177 5.76 -36.90 4.64
CA GLY A 177 7.17 -36.58 4.40
C GLY A 177 7.33 -36.01 3.00
N ASN A 178 8.55 -35.67 2.60
CA ASN A 178 8.81 -35.08 1.28
C ASN A 178 9.20 -36.17 0.29
N ASP A 179 8.24 -36.62 -0.50
CA ASP A 179 8.36 -37.80 -1.33
C ASP A 179 8.81 -37.49 -2.75
N ILE A 180 9.52 -38.43 -3.37
CA ILE A 180 9.88 -38.40 -4.78
C ILE A 180 9.24 -39.58 -5.49
N VAL A 181 8.26 -39.32 -6.35
CA VAL A 181 7.49 -40.35 -7.05
C VAL A 181 7.70 -40.24 -8.56
N THR A 182 8.07 -41.35 -9.20
CA THR A 182 8.10 -41.50 -10.67
C THR A 182 7.10 -42.56 -11.07
N GLY A 183 6.12 -42.19 -11.91
CA GLY A 183 5.09 -43.12 -12.43
C GLY A 183 5.68 -44.30 -13.18
N GLY A 184 6.53 -43.98 -14.16
CA GLY A 184 6.98 -44.96 -15.13
C GLY A 184 6.00 -45.04 -16.30
N ARG A 185 5.96 -46.18 -16.99
CA ARG A 185 5.03 -46.32 -18.13
C ARG A 185 3.69 -46.79 -17.64
N GLY A 186 2.65 -46.42 -18.37
CA GLY A 186 1.28 -46.72 -17.96
C GLY A 186 0.60 -45.43 -17.55
N ASN A 187 -0.70 -45.49 -17.31
CA ASN A 187 -1.45 -44.35 -16.80
C ASN A 187 -1.60 -44.56 -15.30
N ASP A 188 -0.78 -43.84 -14.54
CA ASP A 188 -0.64 -44.03 -13.11
C ASP A 188 -1.55 -43.08 -12.33
N THR A 189 -1.81 -43.46 -11.08
CA THR A 189 -2.43 -42.58 -10.09
C THR A 189 -1.45 -42.40 -8.94
N ALA A 190 -1.02 -41.17 -8.71
CA ALA A 190 -0.14 -40.81 -7.61
C ALA A 190 -0.88 -39.98 -6.57
N LEU A 191 -0.78 -40.39 -5.31
CA LEU A 191 -1.27 -39.68 -4.14
C LEU A 191 -0.03 -39.35 -3.29
N LEU A 192 0.48 -38.12 -3.36
CA LEU A 192 1.77 -37.79 -2.74
C LEU A 192 1.62 -37.62 -1.22
N GLY A 193 0.68 -36.80 -0.76
CA GLY A 193 0.23 -36.80 0.63
C GLY A 193 0.57 -35.52 1.39
N ASP A 194 1.12 -35.66 2.60
CA ASP A 194 1.51 -34.52 3.46
C ASP A 194 3.03 -34.28 3.31
N GLY A 195 3.45 -33.11 2.84
CA GLY A 195 4.87 -32.78 2.66
C GLY A 195 5.10 -31.93 1.42
N ASP A 196 6.36 -31.53 1.17
CA ASP A 196 6.73 -30.84 -0.08
C ASP A 196 7.17 -31.90 -1.10
N ASP A 197 6.22 -32.44 -1.87
CA ASP A 197 6.46 -33.62 -2.70
C ASP A 197 6.92 -33.29 -4.12
N THR A 198 7.54 -34.27 -4.79
CA THR A 198 7.94 -34.19 -6.20
C THR A 198 7.47 -35.38 -7.00
N TYR A 199 6.58 -35.15 -7.96
CA TYR A 199 6.26 -36.12 -9.00
C TYR A 199 7.11 -35.88 -10.25
N ILE A 200 7.76 -36.93 -10.76
CA ILE A 200 8.62 -36.87 -11.94
C ILE A 200 7.95 -37.63 -13.10
N TRP A 201 7.73 -36.91 -14.20
CA TRP A 201 7.32 -37.49 -15.48
C TRP A 201 8.50 -37.50 -16.45
N ASN A 202 8.75 -38.62 -17.13
CA ASN A 202 9.85 -38.79 -18.07
C ASN A 202 9.38 -39.21 -19.48
N PRO A 203 10.19 -38.98 -20.53
CA PRO A 203 9.84 -39.44 -21.87
C PRO A 203 9.64 -40.95 -21.95
N GLY A 204 8.43 -41.34 -22.34
CA GLY A 204 8.01 -42.74 -22.43
C GLY A 204 7.01 -43.15 -21.35
N ASP A 205 6.83 -42.31 -20.33
CA ASP A 205 5.77 -42.43 -19.32
C ASP A 205 4.40 -42.15 -19.95
N GLY A 206 3.32 -42.52 -19.26
CA GLY A 206 1.96 -42.38 -19.78
C GLY A 206 1.25 -41.10 -19.35
N SER A 207 -0.08 -41.18 -19.23
CA SER A 207 -0.94 -40.06 -18.84
C SER A 207 -1.43 -40.28 -17.42
N ASP A 208 -0.89 -39.50 -16.49
CA ASP A 208 -1.04 -39.77 -15.06
C ASP A 208 -1.96 -38.77 -14.37
N THR A 209 -2.58 -39.25 -13.29
CA THR A 209 -3.34 -38.43 -12.34
C THR A 209 -2.50 -38.24 -11.10
N VAL A 210 -2.26 -36.99 -10.70
CA VAL A 210 -1.41 -36.66 -9.55
C VAL A 210 -2.20 -35.79 -8.58
N GLU A 211 -2.28 -36.24 -7.33
CA GLU A 211 -2.72 -35.44 -6.20
C GLU A 211 -1.48 -35.11 -5.36
N GLY A 212 -1.06 -33.83 -5.32
CA GLY A 212 0.06 -33.40 -4.48
C GLY A 212 -0.33 -33.53 -3.01
N GLY A 213 -1.28 -32.72 -2.56
CA GLY A 213 -1.88 -32.88 -1.24
C GLY A 213 -1.61 -31.66 -0.39
N ALA A 214 -0.98 -31.84 0.77
CA ALA A 214 -0.72 -30.75 1.69
C ALA A 214 0.77 -30.42 1.72
N GLY A 215 1.14 -29.26 1.18
CA GLY A 215 2.50 -28.75 1.24
C GLY A 215 2.78 -27.87 0.04
N ASN A 216 4.03 -27.82 -0.40
CA ASN A 216 4.44 -27.12 -1.60
C ASN A 216 4.96 -28.13 -2.64
N ASP A 217 4.03 -28.66 -3.42
CA ASP A 217 4.24 -29.82 -4.28
C ASP A 217 4.74 -29.42 -5.66
N THR A 218 5.49 -30.33 -6.29
CA THR A 218 6.18 -30.08 -7.56
C THR A 218 5.89 -31.17 -8.58
N LEU A 219 5.44 -30.77 -9.77
CA LEU A 219 5.59 -31.58 -10.98
C LEU A 219 6.92 -31.25 -11.65
N GLN A 220 7.80 -32.24 -11.78
CA GLN A 220 8.96 -32.21 -12.65
C GLN A 220 8.63 -32.93 -13.96
N PHE A 221 8.31 -32.16 -15.01
CA PHE A 221 8.01 -32.67 -16.33
C PHE A 221 9.26 -32.64 -17.22
N ASN A 222 9.88 -33.80 -17.45
CA ASN A 222 11.05 -33.92 -18.30
C ASN A 222 10.64 -34.16 -19.76
N GLY A 223 10.93 -33.19 -20.62
CA GLY A 223 10.82 -33.27 -22.07
C GLY A 223 11.82 -34.25 -22.68
N ALA A 224 11.85 -34.30 -24.00
CA ALA A 224 12.74 -35.13 -24.81
C ALA A 224 13.61 -34.26 -25.72
N ASP A 225 14.66 -34.84 -26.29
CA ASP A 225 15.57 -34.16 -27.23
C ASP A 225 14.96 -34.08 -28.65
N ILE A 226 13.72 -33.59 -28.76
CA ILE A 226 12.95 -33.37 -29.98
C ILE A 226 12.00 -32.17 -29.80
N ALA A 227 11.54 -31.57 -30.90
CA ALA A 227 10.53 -30.51 -30.86
C ALA A 227 9.19 -30.98 -30.27
N GLU A 228 8.73 -30.28 -29.24
CA GLU A 228 7.52 -30.54 -28.46
C GLU A 228 6.51 -29.39 -28.57
N LYS A 229 5.24 -29.69 -28.31
CA LYS A 229 4.26 -28.69 -27.87
C LYS A 229 3.71 -29.09 -26.52
N ILE A 230 3.94 -28.25 -25.53
CA ILE A 230 3.48 -28.43 -24.16
C ILE A 230 2.50 -27.30 -23.84
N ASP A 231 1.31 -27.65 -23.36
CA ASP A 231 0.26 -26.70 -22.98
C ASP A 231 -0.17 -26.97 -21.54
N ILE A 232 -0.10 -25.95 -20.69
CA ILE A 232 -0.48 -25.98 -19.28
C ILE A 232 -1.69 -25.07 -19.14
N SER A 233 -2.80 -25.61 -18.62
CA SER A 233 -4.06 -24.87 -18.51
C SER A 233 -4.86 -25.27 -17.28
N ALA A 234 -5.62 -24.32 -16.73
CA ALA A 234 -6.64 -24.64 -15.72
C ALA A 234 -7.75 -25.53 -16.31
N ASN A 235 -8.22 -26.49 -15.52
CA ASN A 235 -9.35 -27.38 -15.77
C ASN A 235 -10.24 -27.43 -14.53
N GLY A 236 -10.89 -26.31 -14.21
CA GLY A 236 -11.53 -26.12 -12.91
C GLY A 236 -10.49 -25.79 -11.85
N SER A 237 -10.50 -26.51 -10.72
CA SER A 237 -9.45 -26.37 -9.69
C SER A 237 -8.17 -27.15 -10.01
N ARG A 238 -8.22 -28.01 -11.03
CA ARG A 238 -7.11 -28.87 -11.45
C ARG A 238 -6.32 -28.23 -12.58
N VAL A 239 -5.10 -28.68 -12.80
CA VAL A 239 -4.30 -28.34 -13.97
C VAL A 239 -4.34 -29.49 -14.96
N ARG A 240 -4.51 -29.16 -16.23
CA ARG A 240 -4.29 -30.07 -17.35
C ARG A 240 -3.01 -29.65 -18.08
N LEU A 241 -1.99 -30.49 -18.01
CA LEU A 241 -0.78 -30.36 -18.83
C LEU A 241 -0.87 -31.35 -19.99
N THR A 242 -0.75 -30.88 -21.23
CA THR A 242 -0.73 -31.74 -22.41
C THR A 242 0.58 -31.63 -23.16
N ARG A 243 0.99 -32.73 -23.78
CA ARG A 243 2.13 -32.81 -24.69
C ARG A 243 1.70 -33.50 -25.97
N ASP A 244 2.05 -32.93 -27.12
CA ASP A 244 1.62 -33.44 -28.43
C ASP A 244 2.29 -34.78 -28.79
N VAL A 245 3.55 -34.96 -28.43
CA VAL A 245 4.25 -36.25 -28.56
C VAL A 245 3.60 -37.29 -27.65
N ALA A 246 3.23 -38.42 -28.24
CA ALA A 246 2.51 -39.53 -27.59
C ALA A 246 1.10 -39.19 -27.03
N ASN A 247 0.59 -37.97 -27.26
CA ASN A 247 -0.69 -37.47 -26.74
C ASN A 247 -0.80 -37.59 -25.21
N VAL A 248 0.24 -37.18 -24.50
CA VAL A 248 0.30 -37.24 -23.03
C VAL A 248 -0.63 -36.16 -22.45
N THR A 249 -1.41 -36.54 -21.44
CA THR A 249 -2.22 -35.62 -20.65
C THR A 249 -2.03 -35.93 -19.16
N MET A 250 -1.50 -34.96 -18.42
CA MET A 250 -1.41 -35.02 -16.97
C MET A 250 -2.60 -34.31 -16.35
N ASP A 251 -3.20 -34.92 -15.33
CA ASP A 251 -4.29 -34.35 -14.54
C ASP A 251 -3.83 -34.10 -13.09
N LEU A 252 -3.53 -32.85 -12.78
CA LEU A 252 -2.85 -32.46 -11.55
C LEU A 252 -3.78 -31.70 -10.62
N ASN A 253 -3.69 -31.98 -9.32
CA ASN A 253 -4.40 -31.24 -8.30
C ASN A 253 -3.52 -31.03 -7.08
N SER A 254 -3.68 -29.88 -6.43
CA SER A 254 -2.83 -29.46 -5.31
C SER A 254 -1.35 -29.54 -5.67
N ILE A 255 -0.99 -28.98 -6.83
CA ILE A 255 0.40 -28.80 -7.27
C ILE A 255 0.66 -27.30 -7.35
N GLU A 256 1.64 -26.82 -6.60
CA GLU A 256 2.02 -25.40 -6.54
C GLU A 256 3.11 -25.05 -7.56
N ASN A 257 3.98 -26.01 -7.91
CA ASN A 257 5.13 -25.79 -8.79
C ASN A 257 5.11 -26.72 -10.00
N ILE A 258 5.27 -26.18 -11.20
CA ILE A 258 5.43 -26.97 -12.43
C ILE A 258 6.76 -26.61 -13.08
N ASN A 259 7.66 -27.59 -13.16
CA ASN A 259 8.97 -27.45 -13.77
C ASN A 259 9.00 -28.24 -15.07
N VAL A 260 9.01 -27.55 -16.21
CA VAL A 260 9.15 -28.14 -17.54
C VAL A 260 10.60 -28.05 -17.97
N LYS A 261 11.24 -29.19 -18.25
CA LYS A 261 12.54 -29.23 -18.95
C LYS A 261 12.30 -29.54 -20.42
N ALA A 262 12.42 -28.55 -21.27
CA ALA A 262 12.20 -28.69 -22.71
C ALA A 262 13.27 -29.61 -23.35
N LEU A 263 14.52 -29.47 -22.88
CA LEU A 263 15.71 -30.16 -23.35
C LEU A 263 16.17 -29.70 -24.72
N GLY A 264 15.79 -30.39 -25.79
CA GLY A 264 16.40 -30.16 -27.10
C GLY A 264 15.37 -30.16 -28.20
N GLY A 265 15.59 -29.38 -29.25
CA GLY A 265 14.62 -29.23 -30.33
C GLY A 265 13.82 -27.94 -30.19
N ALA A 266 13.07 -27.56 -31.23
CA ALA A 266 12.35 -26.29 -31.22
C ALA A 266 11.00 -26.45 -30.52
N ASP A 267 10.98 -26.10 -29.24
CA ASP A 267 9.88 -26.36 -28.33
C ASP A 267 8.91 -25.19 -28.23
N ARG A 268 7.62 -25.51 -28.07
CA ARG A 268 6.59 -24.50 -27.77
C ARG A 268 5.92 -24.85 -26.45
N VAL A 269 6.21 -24.07 -25.42
CA VAL A 269 5.60 -24.21 -24.08
C VAL A 269 4.60 -23.08 -23.88
N THR A 270 3.33 -23.42 -23.70
CA THR A 270 2.23 -22.49 -23.47
C THR A 270 1.78 -22.59 -22.01
N VAL A 271 1.92 -21.49 -21.27
CA VAL A 271 1.34 -21.32 -19.94
C VAL A 271 0.09 -20.47 -20.10
N ASN A 272 -1.08 -21.10 -20.08
CA ASN A 272 -2.37 -20.39 -20.14
C ASN A 272 -2.72 -19.78 -18.78
N ASP A 273 -3.84 -19.05 -18.69
CA ASP A 273 -4.41 -18.62 -17.42
C ASP A 273 -4.63 -19.82 -16.48
N LEU A 274 -3.92 -19.82 -15.35
CA LEU A 274 -3.99 -20.86 -14.30
C LEU A 274 -4.89 -20.44 -13.12
N SER A 275 -5.61 -19.33 -13.26
CA SER A 275 -6.56 -18.85 -12.26
C SER A 275 -7.54 -19.96 -11.85
N GLY A 276 -7.66 -20.16 -10.55
CA GLY A 276 -8.52 -21.18 -9.95
C GLY A 276 -7.81 -22.47 -9.57
N THR A 277 -6.56 -22.67 -9.97
CA THR A 277 -5.69 -23.78 -9.53
C THR A 277 -4.78 -23.35 -8.39
N ASP A 278 -4.06 -24.30 -7.79
CA ASP A 278 -3.10 -24.03 -6.71
C ASP A 278 -1.73 -23.56 -7.21
N VAL A 279 -1.43 -23.71 -8.51
CA VAL A 279 -0.13 -23.37 -9.11
C VAL A 279 0.24 -21.92 -8.84
N ARG A 280 1.47 -21.71 -8.38
CA ARG A 280 2.09 -20.41 -8.11
C ARG A 280 3.32 -20.14 -8.97
N HIS A 281 4.04 -21.19 -9.34
CA HIS A 281 5.31 -21.07 -10.06
C HIS A 281 5.34 -22.04 -11.23
N VAL A 282 5.65 -21.53 -12.42
CA VAL A 282 5.97 -22.34 -13.59
C VAL A 282 7.38 -22.04 -14.03
N THR A 283 8.27 -23.02 -13.97
CA THR A 283 9.62 -22.90 -14.53
C THR A 283 9.66 -23.59 -15.89
N VAL A 284 10.11 -22.88 -16.92
CA VAL A 284 10.39 -23.43 -18.25
C VAL A 284 11.90 -23.37 -18.48
N ASP A 285 12.53 -24.54 -18.43
CA ASP A 285 13.96 -24.71 -18.66
C ASP A 285 14.23 -25.15 -20.10
N LEU A 286 14.80 -24.23 -20.88
CA LEU A 286 15.16 -24.40 -22.30
C LEU A 286 16.57 -25.00 -22.48
N GLN A 287 17.26 -25.35 -21.40
CA GLN A 287 18.58 -25.94 -21.50
C GLN A 287 18.53 -27.37 -22.05
N ALA A 288 19.51 -27.70 -22.89
CA ALA A 288 19.83 -29.07 -23.22
C ALA A 288 20.24 -29.88 -21.97
N SER A 289 20.21 -31.21 -22.10
CA SER A 289 20.63 -32.15 -21.03
C SER A 289 22.00 -31.88 -20.38
N GLY A 290 22.89 -31.12 -21.07
CA GLY A 290 24.20 -30.71 -20.57
C GLY A 290 24.22 -29.41 -19.74
N GLY A 291 23.07 -28.73 -19.55
CA GLY A 291 22.95 -27.48 -18.78
C GLY A 291 23.44 -26.23 -19.53
N SER A 292 23.44 -26.26 -20.86
CA SER A 292 23.63 -25.09 -21.72
C SER A 292 22.42 -24.97 -22.63
N GLY A 293 22.14 -23.79 -23.14
CA GLY A 293 21.14 -23.62 -24.19
C GLY A 293 21.37 -24.60 -25.34
N ASP A 294 20.28 -25.11 -25.89
CA ASP A 294 20.27 -26.23 -26.84
C ASP A 294 20.55 -25.79 -28.30
N GLY A 295 20.51 -24.48 -28.56
CA GLY A 295 20.70 -23.87 -29.86
C GLY A 295 19.52 -24.04 -30.82
N ALA A 296 18.40 -24.63 -30.40
CA ALA A 296 17.13 -24.59 -31.11
C ALA A 296 16.44 -23.25 -30.90
N ALA A 297 15.29 -23.07 -31.53
CA ALA A 297 14.52 -21.83 -31.47
C ALA A 297 13.22 -22.10 -30.75
N ASP A 298 13.23 -21.83 -29.45
CA ASP A 298 12.12 -22.14 -28.58
C ASP A 298 11.14 -20.98 -28.48
N THR A 299 9.90 -21.30 -28.12
CA THR A 299 8.86 -20.33 -27.87
C THR A 299 8.16 -20.63 -26.56
N VAL A 300 8.28 -19.71 -25.61
CA VAL A 300 7.46 -19.70 -24.41
C VAL A 300 6.34 -18.70 -24.59
N ILE A 301 5.10 -19.14 -24.43
CA ILE A 301 3.93 -18.28 -24.40
C ILE A 301 3.42 -18.18 -22.98
N VAL A 302 3.11 -16.97 -22.54
CA VAL A 302 2.45 -16.72 -21.27
C VAL A 302 1.18 -15.94 -21.52
N ALA A 303 0.04 -16.51 -21.12
CA ALA A 303 -1.26 -15.89 -21.29
C ALA A 303 -1.79 -15.30 -19.97
N GLY A 304 -2.29 -14.08 -20.05
CA GLY A 304 -3.04 -13.43 -19.00
C GLY A 304 -4.48 -13.95 -18.88
N SER A 305 -5.20 -13.38 -17.93
CA SER A 305 -6.58 -13.70 -17.64
C SER A 305 -7.53 -13.01 -18.62
N ALA A 306 -8.83 -13.27 -18.50
CA ALA A 306 -9.84 -12.46 -19.18
C ALA A 306 -10.12 -11.10 -18.49
N GLY A 307 -9.54 -10.87 -17.31
CA GLY A 307 -9.63 -9.64 -16.54
C GLY A 307 -8.44 -8.72 -16.81
N ALA A 308 -8.42 -7.56 -16.16
CA ALA A 308 -7.29 -6.64 -16.29
C ALA A 308 -6.07 -7.16 -15.52
N ASP A 309 -4.96 -7.31 -16.22
CA ASP A 309 -3.69 -7.79 -15.71
C ASP A 309 -2.62 -6.68 -15.72
N HIS A 310 -1.64 -6.81 -14.83
CA HIS A 310 -0.46 -5.94 -14.82
C HIS A 310 0.80 -6.80 -14.96
N ILE A 311 1.10 -7.14 -16.20
CA ILE A 311 2.16 -8.07 -16.57
C ILE A 311 3.49 -7.32 -16.60
N THR A 312 4.49 -7.88 -15.91
CA THR A 312 5.87 -7.36 -15.98
C THR A 312 6.79 -8.46 -16.50
N VAL A 313 7.74 -8.10 -17.36
CA VAL A 313 8.79 -8.99 -17.83
C VAL A 313 10.14 -8.44 -17.38
N THR A 314 10.83 -9.21 -16.55
CA THR A 314 12.05 -8.76 -15.88
C THR A 314 13.18 -9.78 -16.03
N GLU A 315 14.42 -9.32 -15.90
CA GLU A 315 15.58 -10.21 -15.74
C GLU A 315 15.93 -10.34 -14.26
N SER A 316 15.97 -11.56 -13.73
CA SER A 316 16.35 -11.86 -12.35
C SER A 316 17.33 -13.03 -12.31
N GLY A 317 18.55 -12.78 -11.83
CA GLY A 317 19.58 -13.83 -11.70
C GLY A 317 20.04 -14.46 -13.02
N GLY A 318 19.79 -13.81 -14.16
CA GLY A 318 20.04 -14.35 -15.51
C GLY A 318 18.85 -15.10 -16.12
N ASN A 319 17.75 -15.22 -15.38
CA ASN A 319 16.49 -15.82 -15.84
C ASN A 319 15.52 -14.71 -16.26
N ILE A 320 14.59 -15.05 -17.15
CA ILE A 320 13.46 -14.17 -17.47
C ILE A 320 12.32 -14.51 -16.51
N VAL A 321 11.70 -13.51 -15.91
CA VAL A 321 10.54 -13.70 -15.03
C VAL A 321 9.39 -12.87 -15.55
N VAL A 322 8.27 -13.55 -15.82
CA VAL A 322 6.96 -12.93 -16.10
C VAL A 322 6.14 -12.99 -14.82
N ASP A 323 5.77 -11.82 -14.30
CA ASP A 323 4.99 -11.66 -13.06
C ASP A 323 3.73 -10.82 -13.34
N GLY A 324 2.80 -10.79 -12.38
CA GLY A 324 1.53 -10.07 -12.47
C GLY A 324 0.34 -10.92 -12.88
N LEU A 325 0.54 -12.24 -12.96
CA LEU A 325 -0.46 -13.26 -13.30
C LEU A 325 -0.74 -14.17 -12.08
N HIS A 326 -1.64 -15.15 -12.22
CA HIS A 326 -1.95 -16.10 -11.13
C HIS A 326 -0.72 -16.91 -10.68
N ALA A 327 0.08 -17.35 -11.64
CA ALA A 327 1.38 -17.98 -11.42
C ALA A 327 2.46 -17.17 -12.14
N ASP A 328 3.60 -16.94 -11.48
CA ASP A 328 4.76 -16.40 -12.20
C ASP A 328 5.39 -17.46 -13.10
N VAL A 329 5.96 -17.01 -14.20
CA VAL A 329 6.65 -17.86 -15.17
C VAL A 329 8.11 -17.47 -15.20
N THR A 330 8.98 -18.39 -14.80
CA THR A 330 10.42 -18.25 -14.90
C THR A 330 10.95 -19.03 -16.09
N ILE A 331 11.70 -18.38 -16.97
CA ILE A 331 12.36 -19.01 -18.11
C ILE A 331 13.85 -19.05 -17.84
N THR A 332 14.45 -20.22 -18.01
CA THR A 332 15.89 -20.44 -17.83
C THR A 332 16.52 -21.03 -19.08
N GLY A 333 17.80 -20.76 -19.29
CA GLY A 333 18.55 -21.32 -20.42
C GLY A 333 18.41 -20.57 -21.73
N GLN A 334 17.59 -19.52 -21.77
CA GLN A 334 17.20 -18.82 -22.98
C GLN A 334 18.40 -18.27 -23.78
N GLU A 335 18.32 -18.40 -25.10
CA GLU A 335 19.24 -17.84 -26.06
C GLU A 335 18.62 -16.70 -26.85
N ALA A 336 19.08 -15.47 -26.59
CA ALA A 336 18.57 -14.25 -27.22
C ALA A 336 18.53 -14.24 -28.77
N ALA A 337 19.32 -15.08 -29.44
CA ALA A 337 19.36 -15.15 -30.89
C ALA A 337 18.28 -16.08 -31.47
N ASN A 338 17.78 -17.03 -30.68
CA ASN A 338 16.93 -18.10 -31.16
C ASN A 338 15.55 -18.10 -30.48
N ASP A 339 15.49 -17.77 -29.20
CA ASP A 339 14.29 -17.98 -28.39
C ASP A 339 13.39 -16.77 -28.34
N THR A 340 12.10 -17.08 -28.21
CA THR A 340 11.02 -16.10 -28.18
C THR A 340 10.17 -16.28 -26.93
N LEU A 341 9.90 -15.16 -26.25
CA LEU A 341 8.82 -15.04 -25.27
C LEU A 341 7.66 -14.30 -25.93
N GLU A 342 6.49 -14.94 -25.97
CA GLU A 342 5.22 -14.38 -26.42
C GLU A 342 4.35 -14.07 -25.18
N ILE A 343 3.97 -12.82 -24.96
CA ILE A 343 2.97 -12.43 -23.98
C ILE A 343 1.63 -12.29 -24.69
N HIS A 344 0.58 -12.90 -24.15
CA HIS A 344 -0.80 -12.78 -24.61
C HIS A 344 -1.64 -12.24 -23.46
N ALA A 345 -1.91 -10.93 -23.45
CA ALA A 345 -2.45 -10.28 -22.26
C ALA A 345 -3.89 -10.71 -21.92
N GLY A 346 -4.67 -11.15 -22.92
CA GLY A 346 -6.06 -11.57 -22.75
C GLY A 346 -7.07 -10.48 -23.13
N ALA A 347 -8.32 -10.64 -22.70
CA ALA A 347 -9.40 -9.74 -23.11
C ALA A 347 -9.55 -8.48 -22.21
N GLY A 348 -8.67 -8.35 -21.22
CA GLY A 348 -8.68 -7.32 -20.19
C GLY A 348 -8.24 -5.95 -20.69
N ASN A 349 -8.20 -4.99 -19.77
CA ASN A 349 -7.50 -3.73 -20.03
C ASN A 349 -6.15 -3.83 -19.32
N ASP A 350 -5.14 -4.22 -20.08
CA ASP A 350 -3.92 -4.75 -19.48
C ASP A 350 -2.80 -3.71 -19.49
N ILE A 351 -1.92 -3.81 -18.49
CA ILE A 351 -0.68 -3.05 -18.45
C ILE A 351 0.46 -4.04 -18.65
N ILE A 352 1.28 -3.84 -19.68
CA ILE A 352 2.40 -4.72 -19.99
C ILE A 352 3.69 -3.91 -19.91
N ASP A 353 4.60 -4.30 -19.01
CA ASP A 353 5.89 -3.64 -18.79
C ASP A 353 7.05 -4.61 -19.04
N GLY A 354 7.56 -4.60 -20.28
CA GLY A 354 8.78 -5.32 -20.67
C GLY A 354 10.08 -4.56 -20.37
N SER A 355 9.98 -3.33 -19.87
CA SER A 355 11.10 -2.38 -19.91
C SER A 355 12.26 -2.69 -18.97
N ALA A 356 12.07 -3.62 -18.03
CA ALA A 356 13.12 -4.14 -17.16
C ALA A 356 13.94 -5.27 -17.82
N LEU A 357 13.50 -5.78 -18.97
CA LEU A 357 14.24 -6.74 -19.77
C LEU A 357 15.36 -6.01 -20.53
N GLY A 358 16.61 -6.32 -20.18
CA GLY A 358 17.78 -5.77 -20.85
C GLY A 358 17.88 -6.18 -22.33
N PRO A 359 18.73 -5.51 -23.12
CA PRO A 359 18.95 -5.87 -24.52
C PRO A 359 19.65 -7.22 -24.65
N ASN A 360 19.26 -8.00 -25.67
CA ASN A 360 19.82 -9.32 -26.00
C ASN A 360 19.65 -10.37 -24.90
N GLN A 361 18.48 -10.41 -24.26
CA GLN A 361 18.13 -11.45 -23.28
C GLN A 361 17.27 -12.56 -23.90
N ILE A 362 16.14 -12.17 -24.51
CA ILE A 362 15.24 -13.03 -25.27
C ILE A 362 14.51 -12.16 -26.29
N LYS A 363 13.99 -12.73 -27.40
CA LYS A 363 13.10 -11.98 -28.28
C LYS A 363 11.73 -11.85 -27.63
N LEU A 364 11.31 -10.64 -27.29
CA LEU A 364 10.00 -10.39 -26.67
C LEU A 364 8.97 -9.96 -27.73
N LEU A 365 7.90 -10.75 -27.84
CA LEU A 365 6.68 -10.44 -28.59
C LEU A 365 5.54 -10.20 -27.59
N ILE A 366 4.76 -9.16 -27.80
CA ILE A 366 3.65 -8.77 -26.93
C ILE A 366 2.39 -8.64 -27.77
N ASP A 367 1.41 -9.46 -27.44
CA ASP A 367 0.04 -9.39 -27.94
C ASP A 367 -0.85 -8.88 -26.79
N GLY A 368 -1.47 -7.73 -26.96
CA GLY A 368 -2.46 -7.20 -26.03
C GLY A 368 -3.81 -7.92 -26.14
N ASP A 369 -4.02 -8.73 -27.17
CA ASP A 369 -5.27 -9.42 -27.51
C ASP A 369 -6.47 -8.46 -27.64
N GLY A 370 -7.25 -8.27 -26.57
CA GLY A 370 -8.44 -7.43 -26.54
C GLY A 370 -8.30 -6.26 -25.57
N GLY A 371 -9.33 -5.40 -25.51
CA GLY A 371 -9.42 -4.33 -24.51
C GLY A 371 -8.54 -3.10 -24.77
N ASP A 372 -8.40 -2.26 -23.73
CA ASP A 372 -7.65 -0.99 -23.77
C ASP A 372 -6.29 -1.16 -23.08
N ASN A 373 -5.26 -1.49 -23.86
CA ASN A 373 -3.97 -1.91 -23.32
C ASN A 373 -2.97 -0.76 -23.19
N THR A 374 -2.12 -0.83 -22.16
CA THR A 374 -1.02 0.10 -21.93
C THR A 374 0.32 -0.63 -21.93
N TYR A 375 1.16 -0.33 -22.92
CA TYR A 375 2.51 -0.88 -23.04
C TYR A 375 3.53 0.11 -22.47
N ILE A 376 4.23 -0.27 -21.40
CA ILE A 376 5.22 0.59 -20.76
C ILE A 376 6.59 0.35 -21.38
N TYR A 377 7.16 1.40 -21.97
CA TYR A 377 8.49 1.34 -22.58
C TYR A 377 9.42 2.39 -21.96
N LYS A 378 10.60 1.97 -21.49
CA LYS A 378 11.55 2.84 -20.76
C LYS A 378 12.97 2.77 -21.33
N PRO A 379 13.82 3.79 -21.08
CA PRO A 379 15.22 3.75 -21.50
C PRO A 379 15.97 2.53 -20.95
N GLY A 380 16.74 1.86 -21.81
CA GLY A 380 17.50 0.67 -21.44
C GLY A 380 16.77 -0.64 -21.70
N ALA A 381 15.48 -0.60 -22.04
CA ALA A 381 14.74 -1.75 -22.54
C ALA A 381 15.39 -2.32 -23.80
N GLY A 382 15.28 -3.65 -23.96
CA GLY A 382 15.71 -4.37 -25.15
C GLY A 382 14.84 -4.10 -26.39
N ALA A 383 15.01 -4.95 -27.40
CA ALA A 383 14.14 -4.92 -28.57
C ALA A 383 12.82 -5.61 -28.26
N GLU A 384 11.70 -4.90 -28.41
CA GLU A 384 10.35 -5.38 -28.16
C GLU A 384 9.51 -5.26 -29.42
N THR A 385 8.55 -6.17 -29.58
CA THR A 385 7.61 -6.14 -30.71
C THR A 385 6.19 -6.28 -30.18
N ILE A 386 5.35 -5.29 -30.44
CA ILE A 386 3.91 -5.37 -30.18
C ILE A 386 3.23 -5.82 -31.48
N THR A 387 2.52 -6.94 -31.41
CA THR A 387 2.02 -7.66 -32.60
C THR A 387 0.63 -7.19 -33.05
N ASP A 388 -0.15 -6.61 -32.15
CA ASP A 388 -1.57 -6.30 -32.34
C ASP A 388 -1.95 -4.83 -32.10
N PHE A 389 -0.97 -3.95 -31.86
CA PHE A 389 -1.19 -2.55 -31.50
C PHE A 389 -2.18 -1.83 -32.44
N VAL A 390 -3.29 -1.34 -31.88
CA VAL A 390 -4.32 -0.60 -32.61
C VAL A 390 -3.96 0.90 -32.63
N ALA A 391 -3.27 1.33 -33.69
CA ALA A 391 -2.89 2.74 -33.87
C ALA A 391 -4.00 3.62 -34.47
N GLY A 392 -4.14 4.85 -33.98
CA GLY A 392 -5.03 5.87 -34.54
C GLY A 392 -5.59 6.85 -33.51
N ALA A 393 -6.30 7.88 -33.98
CA ALA A 393 -6.97 8.79 -33.06
C ALA A 393 -8.12 8.06 -32.32
N SER A 394 -8.16 8.19 -31.00
CA SER A 394 -9.14 7.62 -30.08
C SER A 394 -9.20 6.09 -30.12
N THR A 395 -8.07 5.45 -30.40
CA THR A 395 -7.88 4.01 -30.26
C THR A 395 -7.70 3.60 -28.81
N PRO A 396 -7.99 2.33 -28.50
CA PRO A 396 -7.92 1.79 -27.15
C PRO A 396 -6.47 1.75 -26.61
N ASP A 397 -5.52 1.32 -27.43
CA ASP A 397 -4.15 1.04 -26.98
C ASP A 397 -3.30 2.30 -26.77
N LYS A 398 -2.37 2.20 -25.82
CA LYS A 398 -1.46 3.28 -25.40
C LYS A 398 -0.05 2.76 -25.20
N ILE A 399 0.96 3.51 -25.65
CA ILE A 399 2.36 3.25 -25.33
C ILE A 399 2.85 4.33 -24.36
N ASP A 400 3.20 3.94 -23.14
CA ASP A 400 3.78 4.85 -22.16
C ASP A 400 5.26 5.07 -22.42
N VAL A 401 5.60 6.29 -22.82
CA VAL A 401 6.96 6.74 -23.13
C VAL A 401 7.41 7.88 -22.20
N ARG A 402 6.71 8.10 -21.07
CA ARG A 402 7.02 9.18 -20.10
C ARG A 402 8.49 9.19 -19.67
N ALA A 403 9.09 8.00 -19.56
CA ALA A 403 10.49 7.84 -19.15
C ALA A 403 11.51 8.38 -20.18
N PHE A 404 11.11 8.62 -21.43
CA PHE A 404 11.95 9.19 -22.48
C PHE A 404 11.96 10.73 -22.54
N ALA A 405 11.25 11.42 -21.64
CA ALA A 405 11.26 12.89 -21.59
C ALA A 405 12.68 13.47 -21.42
N GLY A 406 13.55 12.82 -20.64
CA GLY A 406 14.96 13.22 -20.50
C GLY A 406 15.80 13.03 -21.78
N ALA A 407 15.33 12.20 -22.71
CA ALA A 407 15.93 11.97 -24.03
C ALA A 407 15.33 12.89 -25.12
N GLY A 408 14.45 13.82 -24.75
CA GLY A 408 13.83 14.76 -25.68
C GLY A 408 12.58 14.24 -26.38
N VAL A 409 11.96 13.17 -25.88
CA VAL A 409 10.68 12.67 -26.40
C VAL A 409 9.54 13.32 -25.61
N HIS A 410 8.94 14.35 -26.18
CA HIS A 410 7.88 15.14 -25.55
C HIS A 410 6.53 15.04 -26.29
N GLY A 411 6.53 14.63 -27.56
CA GLY A 411 5.29 14.40 -28.29
C GLY A 411 5.45 13.56 -29.56
N LEU A 412 4.34 13.44 -30.31
CA LEU A 412 4.27 12.64 -31.55
C LEU A 412 5.34 13.04 -32.58
N ALA A 413 5.68 14.33 -32.68
CA ALA A 413 6.70 14.79 -33.64
C ALA A 413 8.08 14.16 -33.36
N ASP A 414 8.41 13.96 -32.08
CA ASP A 414 9.67 13.35 -31.66
C ASP A 414 9.64 11.85 -31.97
N ILE A 415 8.52 11.16 -31.65
CA ILE A 415 8.31 9.76 -32.01
C ILE A 415 8.43 9.55 -33.52
N LEU A 416 7.78 10.39 -34.32
CA LEU A 416 7.85 10.30 -35.79
C LEU A 416 9.26 10.60 -36.33
N ALA A 417 10.09 11.34 -35.61
CA ALA A 417 11.50 11.54 -36.00
C ALA A 417 12.35 10.28 -35.74
N LEU A 418 12.00 9.50 -34.70
CA LEU A 418 12.64 8.23 -34.34
C LEU A 418 12.10 7.03 -35.14
N ALA A 419 10.86 7.14 -35.65
CA ALA A 419 10.18 6.06 -36.34
C ALA A 419 10.61 5.89 -37.79
N THR A 420 10.78 4.64 -38.22
CA THR A 420 11.01 4.23 -39.61
C THR A 420 9.97 3.18 -40.01
N GLN A 421 9.59 3.14 -41.29
CA GLN A 421 8.73 2.09 -41.81
C GLN A 421 9.58 0.95 -42.37
N SER A 422 9.36 -0.27 -41.91
CA SER A 422 9.99 -1.49 -42.41
C SER A 422 8.90 -2.44 -42.89
N GLY A 423 8.71 -2.55 -44.21
CA GLY A 423 7.58 -3.33 -44.74
C GLY A 423 6.24 -2.76 -44.25
N THR A 424 5.45 -3.59 -43.57
CA THR A 424 4.16 -3.22 -42.95
C THR A 424 4.29 -2.63 -41.55
N ASP A 425 5.49 -2.65 -40.98
CA ASP A 425 5.70 -2.44 -39.54
C ASP A 425 6.39 -1.10 -39.29
N THR A 426 6.06 -0.48 -38.17
CA THR A 426 6.72 0.75 -37.71
C THR A 426 7.75 0.41 -36.66
N VAL A 427 9.00 0.81 -36.89
CA VAL A 427 10.11 0.60 -35.95
C VAL A 427 10.51 1.95 -35.37
N ILE A 428 10.37 2.10 -34.05
CA ILE A 428 10.77 3.29 -33.30
C ILE A 428 12.09 2.98 -32.60
N ASP A 429 13.16 3.66 -33.01
CA ASP A 429 14.50 3.47 -32.43
C ASP A 429 14.82 4.63 -31.49
N PHE A 430 14.79 4.38 -30.18
CA PHE A 430 15.09 5.37 -29.15
C PHE A 430 16.60 5.49 -28.87
N GLY A 431 17.44 4.72 -29.57
CA GLY A 431 18.87 4.63 -29.35
C GLY A 431 19.25 3.74 -28.15
N GLY A 432 20.55 3.48 -28.00
CA GLY A 432 21.07 2.70 -26.86
C GLY A 432 20.70 1.20 -26.84
N GLY A 433 20.11 0.69 -27.92
CA GLY A 433 19.59 -0.69 -28.00
C GLY A 433 18.07 -0.79 -27.79
N SER A 434 17.42 0.29 -27.33
CA SER A 434 15.98 0.36 -27.14
C SER A 434 15.26 0.58 -28.48
N ARG A 435 14.64 -0.47 -28.98
CA ARG A 435 13.89 -0.50 -30.24
C ARG A 435 12.52 -1.13 -30.01
N LEU A 436 11.48 -0.40 -30.34
CA LEU A 436 10.10 -0.88 -30.32
C LEU A 436 9.61 -1.09 -31.75
N THR A 437 9.11 -2.28 -32.05
CA THR A 437 8.47 -2.60 -33.33
C THR A 437 6.97 -2.73 -33.13
N LEU A 438 6.18 -2.07 -33.97
CA LEU A 438 4.73 -2.19 -34.02
C LEU A 438 4.39 -2.93 -35.32
N GLU A 439 4.04 -4.21 -35.22
CA GLU A 439 3.73 -5.02 -36.40
C GLU A 439 2.44 -4.56 -37.05
N HIS A 440 2.41 -4.56 -38.38
CA HIS A 440 1.25 -4.19 -39.18
C HIS A 440 0.71 -2.77 -38.94
N VAL A 441 1.45 -1.92 -38.21
CA VAL A 441 1.14 -0.52 -37.98
C VAL A 441 1.94 0.34 -38.96
N THR A 442 1.23 1.19 -39.71
CA THR A 442 1.90 2.19 -40.55
C THR A 442 2.21 3.45 -39.76
N LYS A 443 3.38 4.04 -40.00
CA LYS A 443 3.82 5.28 -39.35
C LYS A 443 2.82 6.43 -39.51
N ALA A 444 2.07 6.43 -40.60
CA ALA A 444 1.05 7.45 -40.88
C ALA A 444 -0.22 7.31 -40.03
N ASN A 445 -0.46 6.15 -39.43
CA ASN A 445 -1.60 5.90 -38.55
C ASN A 445 -1.33 6.31 -37.10
N LEU A 446 -0.07 6.52 -36.72
CA LEU A 446 0.28 6.97 -35.36
C LEU A 446 -0.32 8.36 -35.08
N ALA A 447 -1.00 8.46 -33.94
CA ALA A 447 -1.61 9.67 -33.40
C ALA A 447 -1.00 10.03 -32.04
N ALA A 448 -1.23 11.26 -31.57
CA ALA A 448 -0.63 11.73 -30.32
C ALA A 448 -1.20 11.01 -29.10
N ASP A 449 -2.45 10.57 -29.18
CA ASP A 449 -3.15 9.81 -28.15
C ASP A 449 -2.84 8.31 -28.20
N ASP A 450 -2.06 7.79 -29.16
CA ASP A 450 -1.48 6.44 -29.08
C ASP A 450 -0.37 6.35 -28.02
N PHE A 451 0.10 7.49 -27.50
CA PHE A 451 1.25 7.56 -26.59
C PHE A 451 0.90 8.33 -25.32
N ILE A 452 1.50 7.92 -24.20
CA ILE A 452 1.46 8.66 -22.94
C ILE A 452 2.80 9.38 -22.79
N PHE A 453 2.77 10.71 -22.92
CA PHE A 453 3.93 11.58 -22.74
C PHE A 453 3.99 12.12 -21.32
N LYS A 454 5.17 12.55 -20.90
CA LYS A 454 5.31 13.32 -19.67
C LYS A 454 4.64 14.68 -19.90
N VAL A 455 3.80 15.09 -18.96
CA VAL A 455 3.15 16.41 -18.98
C VAL A 455 3.87 17.39 -18.05
N PRO A 456 3.71 18.70 -18.22
CA PRO A 456 4.21 19.69 -17.26
C PRO A 456 3.50 19.58 -15.91
N LEU A 457 4.23 19.66 -14.81
CA LEU A 457 3.68 19.66 -13.45
C LEU A 457 3.97 20.98 -12.74
N VAL A 458 3.01 21.47 -11.96
CA VAL A 458 3.25 22.57 -11.01
C VAL A 458 4.09 22.06 -9.84
N THR A 459 5.30 22.61 -9.67
CA THR A 459 6.26 22.22 -8.62
C THR A 459 6.26 23.15 -7.42
N ALA A 460 5.79 24.39 -7.57
CA ALA A 460 5.65 25.33 -6.46
C ALA A 460 4.66 26.45 -6.78
N VAL A 461 4.01 26.98 -5.73
CA VAL A 461 3.24 28.22 -5.76
C VAL A 461 3.83 29.18 -4.75
N THR A 462 4.19 30.38 -5.22
CA THR A 462 4.72 31.45 -4.35
C THR A 462 3.90 32.71 -4.52
N THR A 463 3.79 33.50 -3.45
CA THR A 463 3.03 34.75 -3.44
C THR A 463 3.95 35.93 -3.17
N SER A 464 3.66 37.04 -3.84
CA SER A 464 4.39 38.30 -3.68
C SER A 464 3.46 39.49 -3.88
N GLY A 465 3.85 40.65 -3.36
CA GLY A 465 3.03 41.84 -3.38
C GLY A 465 3.46 42.83 -2.31
N THR A 466 2.82 44.00 -2.29
CA THR A 466 3.09 45.00 -1.26
C THR A 466 2.47 44.55 0.07
N GLY A 467 3.28 44.40 1.12
CA GLY A 467 2.84 43.89 2.41
C GLY A 467 3.01 42.37 2.56
N ILE A 468 3.53 41.67 1.54
CA ILE A 468 3.79 40.23 1.58
C ILE A 468 5.29 40.00 1.75
N THR A 469 5.68 39.25 2.78
CA THR A 469 7.06 38.85 3.04
C THR A 469 7.13 37.33 3.21
N ALA A 470 7.92 36.65 2.37
CA ALA A 470 8.03 35.19 2.36
C ALA A 470 6.66 34.48 2.27
N GLY A 471 5.73 35.08 1.52
CA GLY A 471 4.37 34.59 1.32
C GLY A 471 3.40 34.82 2.48
N SER A 472 3.82 35.52 3.55
CA SER A 472 2.93 35.94 4.64
C SER A 472 2.62 37.43 4.60
N GLY A 473 1.39 37.80 4.98
CA GLY A 473 0.99 39.20 5.13
C GLY A 473 -0.49 39.35 5.49
N ASP A 474 -0.82 40.45 6.16
CA ASP A 474 -2.19 40.88 6.47
C ASP A 474 -2.59 41.95 5.45
N LEU A 475 -3.61 41.67 4.63
CA LEU A 475 -3.92 42.45 3.44
C LEU A 475 -5.33 43.03 3.49
N SER A 476 -5.38 44.35 3.41
CA SER A 476 -6.60 45.14 3.24
C SER A 476 -7.01 45.30 1.77
N ALA A 477 -8.16 45.93 1.56
CA ALA A 477 -8.70 46.17 0.22
C ALA A 477 -7.72 46.93 -0.70
N ASN A 478 -7.73 46.58 -1.98
CA ASN A 478 -6.88 47.08 -3.06
C ASN A 478 -5.39 46.66 -3.00
N LYS A 479 -5.01 45.75 -2.10
CA LYS A 479 -3.69 45.11 -2.17
C LYS A 479 -3.65 44.11 -3.32
N GLU A 480 -2.52 44.07 -4.03
CA GLU A 480 -2.29 43.09 -5.09
C GLU A 480 -1.49 41.91 -4.55
N VAL A 481 -1.93 40.70 -4.89
CA VAL A 481 -1.26 39.43 -4.63
C VAL A 481 -0.92 38.79 -5.97
N ASP A 482 0.36 38.70 -6.28
CA ASP A 482 0.88 37.98 -7.43
C ASP A 482 1.21 36.54 -7.01
N PHE A 483 0.48 35.58 -7.57
CA PHE A 483 0.75 34.15 -7.48
C PHE A 483 1.65 33.73 -8.63
N ALA A 484 2.87 33.27 -8.33
CA ALA A 484 3.77 32.67 -9.29
C ALA A 484 3.69 31.14 -9.19
N LEU A 485 3.14 30.52 -10.23
CA LEU A 485 3.07 29.07 -10.43
C LEU A 485 4.32 28.63 -11.19
N LYS A 486 5.17 27.85 -10.52
CA LYS A 486 6.38 27.26 -11.10
C LYS A 486 6.06 25.88 -11.68
N PHE A 487 6.43 25.66 -12.92
CA PHE A 487 6.39 24.37 -13.60
C PHE A 487 7.79 23.73 -13.65
N ASP A 488 7.84 22.42 -13.86
CA ASP A 488 9.09 21.68 -14.09
C ASP A 488 9.66 21.85 -15.51
N GLU A 489 8.90 22.46 -16.42
CA GLU A 489 9.31 22.83 -17.77
C GLU A 489 8.56 24.07 -18.29
N ASN A 490 8.95 24.57 -19.47
CA ASN A 490 8.32 25.75 -20.05
C ASN A 490 6.92 25.44 -20.57
N VAL A 491 5.96 26.31 -20.25
CA VAL A 491 4.56 26.17 -20.69
C VAL A 491 4.09 27.35 -21.53
N THR A 492 3.14 27.08 -22.42
CA THR A 492 2.42 28.04 -23.24
C THR A 492 0.98 28.16 -22.77
N VAL A 493 0.44 29.37 -22.88
CA VAL A 493 -0.90 29.72 -22.40
C VAL A 493 -1.79 30.11 -23.57
N ALA A 494 -2.99 29.53 -23.63
CA ALA A 494 -4.06 29.96 -24.52
C ALA A 494 -5.33 30.25 -23.72
N GLY A 495 -6.06 31.30 -24.12
CA GLY A 495 -7.18 31.82 -23.33
C GLY A 495 -6.72 32.69 -22.15
N ASN A 496 -7.59 32.85 -21.16
CA ASN A 496 -7.35 33.67 -19.97
C ASN A 496 -7.51 32.80 -18.72
N PRO A 497 -6.50 31.97 -18.38
CA PRO A 497 -6.61 31.13 -17.22
C PRO A 497 -6.71 31.95 -15.93
N ILE A 498 -7.37 31.38 -14.93
CA ILE A 498 -7.60 31.96 -13.61
C ILE A 498 -7.31 30.93 -12.51
N LEU A 499 -6.95 31.43 -11.34
CA LEU A 499 -6.96 30.66 -10.08
C LEU A 499 -8.18 31.10 -9.28
N LEU A 500 -9.00 30.16 -8.85
CA LEU A 500 -10.14 30.40 -7.96
C LEU A 500 -9.63 30.41 -6.52
N LEU A 501 -10.10 31.35 -5.72
CA LEU A 501 -9.63 31.57 -4.34
C LEU A 501 -10.73 31.24 -3.32
N ASN A 502 -10.33 30.86 -2.10
CA ASN A 502 -11.27 30.47 -1.03
C ASN A 502 -12.10 31.62 -0.44
N ASP A 503 -11.74 32.87 -0.73
CA ASP A 503 -12.55 34.06 -0.42
C ASP A 503 -13.63 34.35 -1.50
N GLY A 504 -13.71 33.51 -2.54
CA GLY A 504 -14.61 33.68 -3.68
C GLY A 504 -14.04 34.57 -4.79
N GLY A 505 -12.84 35.12 -4.61
CA GLY A 505 -12.10 35.88 -5.60
C GLY A 505 -11.48 35.01 -6.70
N ALA A 506 -10.88 35.66 -7.69
CA ALA A 506 -10.12 35.00 -8.75
C ALA A 506 -8.83 35.77 -9.06
N ALA A 507 -7.69 35.07 -9.04
CA ALA A 507 -6.43 35.59 -9.56
C ALA A 507 -6.38 35.40 -11.08
N VAL A 508 -6.17 36.48 -11.83
CA VAL A 508 -6.22 36.48 -13.30
C VAL A 508 -4.83 36.39 -13.87
N TYR A 509 -4.65 35.61 -14.93
CA TYR A 509 -3.38 35.50 -15.65
C TYR A 509 -2.77 36.87 -16.01
N ALA A 510 -1.54 37.11 -15.58
CA ALA A 510 -0.82 38.37 -15.71
C ALA A 510 0.46 38.27 -16.56
N GLY A 511 1.03 37.07 -16.76
CA GLY A 511 2.18 36.88 -17.65
C GLY A 511 2.94 35.56 -17.46
N GLY A 512 4.05 35.41 -18.19
CA GLY A 512 4.93 34.23 -18.13
C GLY A 512 4.82 33.26 -19.30
N ASN A 513 4.08 33.60 -20.37
CA ASN A 513 3.89 32.71 -21.52
C ASN A 513 5.23 32.30 -22.16
N GLY A 514 5.40 30.99 -22.41
CA GLY A 514 6.63 30.42 -22.97
C GLY A 514 7.76 30.25 -21.95
N THR A 515 7.46 30.37 -20.65
CA THR A 515 8.42 30.17 -19.55
C THR A 515 7.90 29.10 -18.59
N ASP A 516 8.76 28.66 -17.67
CA ASP A 516 8.41 27.72 -16.61
C ASP A 516 7.69 28.37 -15.41
N THR A 517 7.37 29.67 -15.47
CA THR A 517 6.74 30.39 -14.36
C THR A 517 5.61 31.28 -14.85
N LEU A 518 4.36 30.96 -14.49
CA LEU A 518 3.19 31.76 -14.81
C LEU A 518 2.81 32.63 -13.62
N VAL A 519 2.50 33.90 -13.88
CA VAL A 519 2.06 34.86 -12.86
C VAL A 519 0.57 35.12 -12.99
N TYR A 520 -0.16 35.03 -11.89
CA TYR A 520 -1.56 35.37 -11.75
C TYR A 520 -1.72 36.48 -10.71
N ARG A 521 -2.53 37.49 -11.00
CA ARG A 521 -2.75 38.63 -10.11
C ARG A 521 -4.14 38.63 -9.54
N TYR A 522 -4.21 38.72 -8.23
CA TYR A 522 -5.43 38.98 -7.48
C TYR A 522 -5.36 40.37 -6.85
N VAL A 523 -6.50 41.08 -6.85
CA VAL A 523 -6.64 42.38 -6.16
C VAL A 523 -7.71 42.20 -5.11
N VAL A 524 -7.36 42.42 -3.85
CA VAL A 524 -8.27 42.27 -2.71
C VAL A 524 -9.43 43.25 -2.88
N GLY A 525 -10.65 42.73 -2.98
CA GLY A 525 -11.89 43.50 -3.03
C GLY A 525 -12.27 44.09 -1.67
N ALA A 526 -13.23 45.02 -1.65
CA ALA A 526 -13.61 45.75 -0.45
C ALA A 526 -14.35 44.91 0.62
N HIS A 527 -14.69 43.66 0.32
CA HIS A 527 -15.46 42.76 1.19
C HIS A 527 -14.86 41.36 1.29
N ASP A 528 -13.69 41.14 0.70
CA ASP A 528 -13.03 39.85 0.71
C ASP A 528 -12.43 39.65 2.10
N ASN A 529 -12.64 38.47 2.68
CA ASN A 529 -12.15 38.15 4.02
C ASN A 529 -11.85 36.65 4.09
N THR A 530 -10.63 36.30 4.48
CA THR A 530 -10.23 34.92 4.75
C THR A 530 -9.06 34.89 5.70
N PRO A 531 -9.03 33.98 6.69
CA PRO A 531 -7.90 33.85 7.60
C PRO A 531 -6.62 33.39 6.91
N ASP A 532 -6.73 32.69 5.78
CA ASP A 532 -5.59 32.29 4.95
C ASP A 532 -6.04 32.10 3.49
N LEU A 533 -5.53 32.92 2.59
CA LEU A 533 -5.90 32.91 1.18
C LEU A 533 -5.28 31.70 0.46
N ALA A 534 -6.14 30.85 -0.08
CA ALA A 534 -5.76 29.61 -0.74
C ALA A 534 -6.32 29.51 -2.15
N VAL A 535 -5.61 28.80 -3.02
CA VAL A 535 -6.12 28.42 -4.34
C VAL A 535 -7.01 27.19 -4.17
N VAL A 536 -8.27 27.30 -4.60
CA VAL A 536 -9.26 26.20 -4.50
C VAL A 536 -9.60 25.56 -5.84
N GLY A 537 -9.09 26.11 -6.94
CA GLY A 537 -9.29 25.55 -8.27
C GLY A 537 -8.65 26.40 -9.37
N THR A 538 -8.73 25.91 -10.60
CA THR A 538 -8.22 26.57 -11.81
C THR A 538 -9.28 26.56 -12.91
N GLY A 539 -9.18 27.46 -13.89
CA GLY A 539 -10.12 27.49 -15.03
C GLY A 539 -9.78 28.57 -16.07
N GLY A 540 -10.63 28.76 -17.07
CA GLY A 540 -10.58 29.93 -17.99
C GLY A 540 -9.58 29.89 -19.16
N GLY A 541 -8.73 28.85 -19.26
CA GLY A 541 -7.76 28.70 -20.33
C GLY A 541 -7.13 27.31 -20.37
N THR A 542 -6.20 27.09 -21.30
CA THR A 542 -5.39 25.87 -21.41
C THR A 542 -3.92 26.22 -21.23
N ILE A 543 -3.20 25.37 -20.49
CA ILE A 543 -1.77 25.49 -20.25
C ILE A 543 -1.15 24.22 -20.81
N LYS A 544 -0.24 24.37 -21.77
CA LYS A 544 0.35 23.24 -22.51
C LYS A 544 1.86 23.38 -22.63
N ASP A 545 2.60 22.29 -22.75
CA ASP A 545 4.00 22.34 -23.17
C ASP A 545 4.15 22.69 -24.66
N GLN A 546 5.39 22.63 -25.16
CA GLN A 546 5.69 22.84 -26.58
C GLN A 546 5.17 21.70 -27.47
N ALA A 547 5.01 20.49 -26.93
CA ALA A 547 4.49 19.33 -27.63
C ALA A 547 2.94 19.33 -27.72
N GLY A 548 2.28 20.19 -26.96
CA GLY A 548 0.83 20.35 -26.92
C GLY A 548 0.14 19.56 -25.79
N ASN A 549 0.90 18.93 -24.90
CA ASN A 549 0.36 18.18 -23.76
C ASN A 549 -0.18 19.15 -22.71
N ASP A 550 -1.36 18.86 -22.16
CA ASP A 550 -1.97 19.68 -21.11
C ASP A 550 -1.21 19.52 -19.79
N ALA A 551 -0.91 20.64 -19.14
CA ALA A 551 -0.24 20.66 -17.85
C ALA A 551 -1.15 20.13 -16.73
N ASP A 552 -0.56 19.37 -15.81
CA ASP A 552 -1.21 19.01 -14.56
C ASP A 552 -1.14 20.17 -13.57
N LEU A 553 -2.31 20.73 -13.25
CA LEU A 553 -2.46 21.88 -12.37
C LEU A 553 -2.84 21.50 -10.94
N ALA A 554 -2.85 20.20 -10.58
CA ALA A 554 -3.17 19.77 -9.22
C ALA A 554 -2.27 20.42 -8.18
N GLY A 555 -0.97 20.57 -8.47
CA GLY A 555 0.00 21.25 -7.61
C GLY A 555 -0.24 22.76 -7.43
N ALA A 556 -1.16 23.37 -8.17
CA ALA A 556 -1.56 24.76 -7.96
C ALA A 556 -2.61 24.93 -6.84
N VAL A 557 -3.35 23.86 -6.50
CA VAL A 557 -4.45 23.90 -5.53
C VAL A 557 -3.91 23.68 -4.12
N GLY A 558 -4.26 24.56 -3.19
CA GLY A 558 -3.79 24.55 -1.82
C GLY A 558 -3.34 25.92 -1.33
N ASN A 559 -2.76 25.94 -0.12
CA ASN A 559 -2.23 27.16 0.48
C ASN A 559 -0.82 27.39 -0.09
N PRO A 560 -0.55 28.56 -0.69
CA PRO A 560 0.82 28.97 -0.98
C PRO A 560 1.66 28.98 0.30
N ALA A 561 2.99 28.90 0.17
CA ALA A 561 3.86 29.00 1.33
C ALA A 561 3.63 30.33 2.08
N GLY A 562 3.43 30.27 3.40
CA GLY A 562 3.12 31.43 4.24
C GLY A 562 1.69 31.40 4.77
N VAL A 563 1.20 32.55 5.26
CA VAL A 563 -0.19 32.78 5.68
C VAL A 563 -0.60 34.15 5.16
N LEU A 564 -1.58 34.17 4.26
CA LEU A 564 -2.11 35.40 3.67
C LEU A 564 -3.48 35.70 4.25
N GLN A 565 -3.52 36.47 5.34
CA GLN A 565 -4.78 36.90 5.91
C GLN A 565 -5.34 38.04 5.05
N ILE A 566 -6.56 37.85 4.55
CA ILE A 566 -7.33 38.93 3.92
C ILE A 566 -8.30 39.44 4.97
N ASP A 567 -8.14 40.70 5.33
CA ASP A 567 -8.99 41.37 6.28
C ASP A 567 -9.33 42.76 5.76
N THR A 568 -10.59 42.95 5.39
CA THR A 568 -11.11 44.19 4.81
C THR A 568 -12.06 44.91 5.76
N ILE A 569 -12.24 44.37 6.97
CA ILE A 569 -13.13 44.93 7.98
C ILE A 569 -12.31 45.89 8.83
N ALA A 570 -12.86 47.09 9.07
CA ALA A 570 -12.24 48.03 9.98
C ALA A 570 -12.58 47.69 11.44
N PRO A 571 -11.66 47.94 12.39
CA PRO A 571 -11.96 47.77 13.81
C PRO A 571 -13.03 48.76 14.28
N HIS A 572 -14.02 48.26 15.01
CA HIS A 572 -15.11 49.04 15.59
C HIS A 572 -14.99 49.15 17.11
N LEU A 573 -15.27 50.33 17.63
CA LEU A 573 -15.40 50.54 19.07
C LEU A 573 -16.66 49.84 19.60
N THR A 574 -16.50 48.94 20.55
CA THR A 574 -17.59 48.15 21.15
C THR A 574 -18.06 48.72 22.48
N ASP A 575 -17.15 49.22 23.32
CA ASP A 575 -17.49 49.79 24.62
C ASP A 575 -16.48 50.86 25.07
N ILE A 576 -16.89 51.68 26.05
CA ILE A 576 -16.00 52.57 26.78
C ILE A 576 -16.28 52.46 28.28
N THR A 577 -15.28 52.07 29.05
CA THR A 577 -15.39 51.95 30.51
C THR A 577 -14.54 52.99 31.23
N ALA A 578 -14.87 53.26 32.50
CA ALA A 578 -14.13 54.17 33.37
C ALA A 578 -13.79 53.52 34.71
N LEU A 579 -12.62 53.83 35.26
CA LEU A 579 -12.20 53.47 36.61
C LEU A 579 -11.78 54.73 37.38
N PRO A 580 -12.44 55.09 38.49
CA PRO A 580 -13.62 54.43 39.07
C PRO A 580 -14.88 54.57 38.19
N THR A 581 -15.77 53.58 38.26
CA THR A 581 -17.01 53.52 37.45
C THR A 581 -18.13 54.45 37.94
N SER A 582 -18.03 54.98 39.16
CA SER A 582 -19.05 55.85 39.78
C SER A 582 -18.48 56.69 40.93
N GLY A 583 -19.28 57.63 41.44
CA GLY A 583 -18.95 58.51 42.56
C GLY A 583 -18.49 59.90 42.12
N THR A 584 -18.23 60.78 43.09
CA THR A 584 -17.75 62.15 42.85
C THR A 584 -16.24 62.25 43.10
N GLN A 585 -15.47 62.48 42.04
CA GLN A 585 -14.01 62.60 42.08
C GLN A 585 -13.59 64.04 42.36
N THR A 586 -12.65 64.23 43.27
CA THR A 586 -12.15 65.57 43.64
C THR A 586 -10.93 65.97 42.81
N ALA A 587 -10.58 67.25 42.79
CA ALA A 587 -9.35 67.72 42.15
C ALA A 587 -8.12 66.90 42.59
N GLY A 588 -7.35 66.40 41.62
CA GLY A 588 -6.21 65.50 41.79
C GLY A 588 -6.53 64.00 41.68
N SER A 589 -7.81 63.59 41.63
CA SER A 589 -8.18 62.19 41.37
C SER A 589 -7.81 61.75 39.95
N LEU A 590 -7.35 60.51 39.80
CA LEU A 590 -7.14 59.86 38.51
C LEU A 590 -8.41 59.08 38.11
N ILE A 591 -8.89 59.32 36.89
CA ILE A 591 -9.92 58.55 36.22
C ILE A 591 -9.29 57.94 34.98
N GLN A 592 -9.34 56.62 34.86
CA GLN A 592 -8.83 55.90 33.71
C GLN A 592 -9.99 55.46 32.82
N PHE A 593 -9.94 55.80 31.53
CA PHE A 593 -10.89 55.34 30.52
C PHE A 593 -10.27 54.24 29.69
N THR A 594 -11.04 53.19 29.38
CA THR A 594 -10.63 52.13 28.47
C THR A 594 -11.59 52.07 27.30
N LEU A 595 -11.06 52.22 26.08
CA LEU A 595 -11.77 52.01 24.83
C LEU A 595 -11.59 50.56 24.42
N ASP A 596 -12.69 49.83 24.22
CA ASP A 596 -12.69 48.44 23.78
C ASP A 596 -13.09 48.37 22.30
N PHE A 597 -12.32 47.62 21.49
CA PHE A 597 -12.60 47.36 20.08
C PHE A 597 -13.06 45.90 19.89
N ASP A 598 -13.75 45.60 18.77
CA ASP A 598 -14.18 44.23 18.43
C ASP A 598 -13.03 43.33 17.96
N GLU A 599 -11.88 43.93 17.65
CA GLU A 599 -10.65 43.25 17.26
C GLU A 599 -9.40 44.00 17.75
N ALA A 600 -8.22 43.44 17.47
CA ALA A 600 -6.96 44.04 17.85
C ALA A 600 -6.66 45.32 17.04
N VAL A 601 -6.26 46.38 17.72
CA VAL A 601 -5.88 47.65 17.08
C VAL A 601 -4.39 47.95 17.23
N HIS A 602 -3.81 48.52 16.19
CA HIS A 602 -2.49 49.09 16.13
C HIS A 602 -2.56 50.63 16.14
N LEU A 603 -1.84 51.25 17.05
CA LEU A 603 -1.71 52.71 17.15
C LEU A 603 -0.36 53.15 16.56
N ALA A 604 -0.40 53.96 15.50
CA ALA A 604 0.79 54.48 14.84
C ALA A 604 0.81 56.02 14.82
N GLY A 605 1.96 56.60 15.19
CA GLY A 605 2.17 58.05 15.23
C GLY A 605 1.38 58.77 16.34
N GLY A 606 1.74 60.04 16.60
CA GLY A 606 1.03 60.92 17.54
C GLY A 606 0.86 60.40 18.97
N SER A 607 0.03 61.08 19.75
CA SER A 607 -0.48 60.57 21.05
C SER A 607 -1.92 61.04 21.21
N PRO A 608 -2.91 60.14 21.05
CA PRO A 608 -4.31 60.53 21.04
C PRO A 608 -4.77 61.00 22.43
N ALA A 609 -5.86 61.74 22.47
CA ALA A 609 -6.50 62.20 23.70
C ALA A 609 -8.02 62.20 23.58
N LEU A 610 -8.74 62.09 24.69
CA LEU A 610 -10.19 62.23 24.75
C LEU A 610 -10.55 63.64 25.25
N SER A 611 -11.55 64.27 24.63
CA SER A 611 -12.16 65.51 25.12
C SER A 611 -13.27 65.18 26.12
N LEU A 612 -13.35 65.89 27.23
CA LEU A 612 -14.34 65.67 28.28
C LEU A 612 -15.31 66.86 28.41
N ASN A 613 -16.52 66.62 28.92
CA ASN A 613 -17.55 67.66 29.06
C ASN A 613 -17.29 68.68 30.19
N ASP A 614 -16.30 68.44 31.04
CA ASP A 614 -15.75 69.39 32.02
C ASP A 614 -14.74 70.37 31.38
N GLY A 615 -14.41 70.18 30.10
CA GLY A 615 -13.39 70.95 29.39
C GLY A 615 -11.96 70.42 29.56
N GLY A 616 -11.79 69.33 30.32
CA GLY A 616 -10.55 68.60 30.49
C GLY A 616 -10.25 67.67 29.30
N THR A 617 -9.05 67.07 29.36
CA THR A 617 -8.59 66.07 28.40
C THR A 617 -8.09 64.82 29.13
N ALA A 618 -8.42 63.64 28.61
CA ALA A 618 -7.78 62.38 29.02
C ALA A 618 -6.66 62.03 28.03
N THR A 619 -5.45 61.79 28.51
CA THR A 619 -4.28 61.53 27.67
C THR A 619 -4.03 60.04 27.52
N PHE A 620 -3.66 59.57 26.33
CA PHE A 620 -3.32 58.16 26.11
C PHE A 620 -2.19 57.71 27.03
N ASP A 621 -2.44 56.62 27.77
CA ASP A 621 -1.45 55.95 28.61
C ASP A 621 -0.99 54.65 27.93
N ALA A 622 0.16 54.75 27.26
CA ALA A 622 0.80 53.62 26.60
C ALA A 622 1.24 52.52 27.59
N ALA A 623 1.62 52.89 28.82
CA ALA A 623 2.08 51.94 29.82
C ALA A 623 0.91 51.15 30.41
N ALA A 624 -0.19 51.81 30.75
CA ALA A 624 -1.40 51.14 31.19
C ALA A 624 -2.03 50.28 30.08
N THR A 625 -2.04 50.78 28.83
CA THR A 625 -2.49 50.01 27.66
C THR A 625 -1.69 48.73 27.50
N ALA A 626 -0.35 48.79 27.56
CA ALA A 626 0.51 47.61 27.47
C ALA A 626 0.31 46.65 28.66
N LEU A 627 0.02 47.16 29.86
CA LEU A 627 -0.17 46.36 31.07
C LEU A 627 -1.47 45.53 31.03
N LEU A 628 -2.47 45.93 30.26
CA LEU A 628 -3.70 45.15 30.05
C LEU A 628 -3.42 43.81 29.35
N GLY A 629 -2.38 43.74 28.49
CA GLY A 629 -2.05 42.54 27.72
C GLY A 629 -3.10 42.16 26.66
N ASP A 630 -3.98 43.10 26.31
CA ASP A 630 -5.07 42.92 25.35
C ASP A 630 -4.96 43.99 24.25
N ALA A 631 -4.67 43.56 23.02
CA ALA A 631 -4.45 44.45 21.88
C ALA A 631 -5.73 45.10 21.34
N SER A 632 -6.92 44.67 21.80
CA SER A 632 -8.20 45.28 21.44
C SER A 632 -8.55 46.50 22.28
N LYS A 633 -7.66 46.94 23.18
CA LYS A 633 -7.97 47.99 24.17
C LYS A 633 -6.99 49.15 24.11
N LEU A 634 -7.49 50.37 24.32
CA LEU A 634 -6.67 51.58 24.50
C LEU A 634 -7.05 52.30 25.79
N VAL A 635 -6.04 52.70 26.58
CA VAL A 635 -6.23 53.31 27.90
C VAL A 635 -5.87 54.78 27.90
N PHE A 636 -6.70 55.61 28.56
CA PHE A 636 -6.53 57.05 28.68
C PHE A 636 -6.69 57.50 30.12
N ASP A 637 -5.76 58.33 30.59
CA ASP A 637 -5.73 58.84 31.94
C ASP A 637 -6.22 60.29 32.00
N HIS A 638 -7.13 60.57 32.91
CA HIS A 638 -7.61 61.92 33.21
C HIS A 638 -7.37 62.25 34.69
N VAL A 639 -6.65 63.33 34.95
CA VAL A 639 -6.47 63.88 36.30
C VAL A 639 -7.40 65.07 36.47
N VAL A 640 -8.31 64.99 37.44
CA VAL A 640 -9.33 66.03 37.68
C VAL A 640 -8.64 67.34 38.08
N ALA A 641 -8.91 68.42 37.34
CA ALA A 641 -8.33 69.74 37.62
C ALA A 641 -9.17 70.53 38.65
N ALA A 642 -8.57 71.57 39.25
CA ALA A 642 -9.30 72.52 40.11
C ALA A 642 -10.01 73.58 39.23
N GLY A 643 -11.29 73.83 39.48
CA GLY A 643 -12.17 74.52 38.53
C GLY A 643 -13.63 74.60 38.99
N ASN A 644 -14.53 74.97 38.07
CA ASN A 644 -15.97 75.01 38.33
C ASN A 644 -16.58 73.66 37.94
N PRO A 645 -17.17 72.90 38.87
CA PRO A 645 -17.66 71.56 38.57
C PRO A 645 -18.76 71.59 37.50
N PRO A 646 -18.76 70.66 36.52
CA PRO A 646 -19.84 70.50 35.58
C PRO A 646 -21.13 70.12 36.32
N THR A 647 -22.28 70.58 35.82
CA THR A 647 -23.60 70.27 36.41
C THR A 647 -24.17 68.91 35.96
N SER A 648 -23.42 68.15 35.17
CA SER A 648 -23.79 66.85 34.59
C SER A 648 -22.74 65.79 34.94
N PRO A 649 -23.08 64.48 34.90
CA PRO A 649 -22.09 63.41 34.99
C PRO A 649 -20.98 63.59 33.93
N LEU A 650 -19.79 63.10 34.25
CA LEU A 650 -18.63 63.15 33.37
C LEU A 650 -18.94 62.37 32.08
N ALA A 651 -18.52 62.90 30.95
CA ALA A 651 -18.73 62.29 29.64
C ALA A 651 -17.54 62.56 28.73
N ILE A 652 -17.22 61.56 27.90
CA ILE A 652 -16.33 61.72 26.76
C ILE A 652 -17.14 62.34 25.62
N THR A 653 -16.64 63.46 25.10
CA THR A 653 -17.31 64.28 24.08
C THR A 653 -16.65 64.19 22.71
N GLY A 654 -15.46 63.59 22.62
CA GLY A 654 -14.79 63.34 21.35
C GLY A 654 -13.41 62.73 21.51
N PHE A 655 -12.85 62.27 20.39
CA PHE A 655 -11.50 61.76 20.27
C PHE A 655 -10.63 62.72 19.45
N ASN A 656 -9.50 63.11 20.01
CA ASN A 656 -8.49 63.93 19.37
C ASN A 656 -7.32 63.04 18.96
N ALA A 657 -7.20 62.79 17.66
CA ALA A 657 -6.16 61.91 17.14
C ALA A 657 -4.73 62.45 17.39
N ASN A 658 -4.52 63.76 17.42
CA ASN A 658 -3.20 64.39 17.63
C ASN A 658 -2.07 63.79 16.76
N GLY A 659 -2.39 63.48 15.50
CA GLY A 659 -1.45 62.85 14.55
C GLY A 659 -1.31 61.34 14.69
N ALA A 660 -2.08 60.70 15.57
CA ALA A 660 -2.17 59.26 15.68
C ALA A 660 -3.17 58.66 14.70
N VAL A 661 -2.90 57.43 14.28
CA VAL A 661 -3.75 56.63 13.41
C VAL A 661 -4.01 55.31 14.12
N VAL A 662 -5.29 54.93 14.25
CA VAL A 662 -5.72 53.65 14.82
C VAL A 662 -6.14 52.77 13.65
N THR A 663 -5.43 51.67 13.42
CA THR A 663 -5.77 50.65 12.42
C THR A 663 -5.86 49.28 13.07
N ASP A 664 -6.28 48.26 12.35
CA ASP A 664 -5.95 46.87 12.67
C ASP A 664 -4.54 46.49 12.14
N LEU A 665 -4.24 45.18 12.08
CA LEU A 665 -3.02 44.63 11.49
C LEU A 665 -2.97 44.70 9.95
N ALA A 666 -4.11 44.60 9.26
CA ALA A 666 -4.21 44.74 7.81
C ALA A 666 -4.17 46.21 7.33
N GLY A 667 -4.21 47.16 8.26
CA GLY A 667 -4.16 48.60 8.03
C GLY A 667 -5.53 49.25 7.80
N ASN A 668 -6.65 48.58 8.10
CA ASN A 668 -7.97 49.19 8.01
C ASN A 668 -8.14 50.21 9.14
N LEU A 669 -8.58 51.42 8.79
CA LEU A 669 -8.72 52.52 9.74
C LEU A 669 -9.93 52.32 10.64
N ALA A 670 -9.72 52.36 11.96
CA ALA A 670 -10.81 52.50 12.91
C ALA A 670 -11.61 53.79 12.63
N ASP A 671 -12.87 53.86 13.03
CA ASP A 671 -13.69 55.09 13.01
C ASP A 671 -13.72 55.74 14.41
N PRO A 672 -12.66 56.43 14.86
CA PRO A 672 -12.64 57.08 16.17
C PRO A 672 -13.52 58.35 16.21
N GLY A 673 -14.10 58.77 15.08
CA GLY A 673 -14.95 59.98 14.98
C GLY A 673 -16.26 59.89 15.77
N LYS A 674 -16.59 58.72 16.32
CA LYS A 674 -17.80 58.45 17.12
C LYS A 674 -17.53 58.17 18.60
N VAL A 675 -16.29 58.30 19.07
CA VAL A 675 -15.93 58.08 20.48
C VAL A 675 -16.60 59.13 21.35
N SER A 676 -17.73 58.74 21.95
CA SER A 676 -18.48 59.53 22.92
C SER A 676 -19.20 58.58 23.87
N HIS A 677 -19.20 58.88 25.16
CA HIS A 677 -19.84 58.05 26.17
C HIS A 677 -20.15 58.88 27.41
N ALA A 678 -21.36 58.78 27.93
CA ALA A 678 -21.76 59.46 29.16
C ALA A 678 -21.80 58.45 30.31
N PHE A 679 -21.18 58.80 31.44
CA PHE A 679 -21.12 57.93 32.60
C PHE A 679 -22.18 58.35 33.62
N ASP A 680 -23.34 57.68 33.64
CA ASP A 680 -24.52 58.09 34.42
C ASP A 680 -24.26 58.40 35.90
N ASN A 681 -23.26 57.75 36.52
CA ASN A 681 -22.99 57.82 37.95
C ASN A 681 -21.58 58.33 38.31
N LEU A 682 -20.81 58.84 37.35
CA LEU A 682 -19.46 59.37 37.59
C LEU A 682 -19.48 60.90 37.50
N PHE A 683 -19.09 61.59 38.56
CA PHE A 683 -19.10 63.05 38.66
C PHE A 683 -17.72 63.56 39.05
N VAL A 684 -17.41 64.82 38.74
CA VAL A 684 -16.21 65.51 39.22
C VAL A 684 -16.60 66.74 40.03
N ASN A 685 -15.95 66.94 41.18
CA ASN A 685 -16.10 68.10 42.06
C ASN A 685 -14.77 68.85 42.15
N GLU A 686 -14.75 70.01 41.53
CA GLU A 686 -13.54 70.77 41.27
C GLU A 686 -13.29 71.89 42.32
N ASN A 687 -14.13 72.01 43.36
CA ASN A 687 -14.08 73.07 44.37
C ASN A 687 -13.38 72.65 45.68
N THR A 688 -12.25 73.28 46.04
CA THR A 688 -11.83 73.49 47.45
C THR A 688 -11.15 74.86 47.65
N LEU A 689 -11.57 75.63 48.66
CA LEU A 689 -11.00 76.95 49.08
C LEU A 689 -10.31 76.86 50.46
N PRO A 690 -9.27 77.67 50.78
CA PRO A 690 -8.44 77.52 51.98
C PRO A 690 -9.05 78.06 53.29
N ALA A 691 -8.62 77.49 54.43
CA ALA A 691 -9.10 77.72 55.80
C ALA A 691 -8.91 79.16 56.36
N PHE A 692 -9.81 79.61 57.27
CA PHE A 692 -9.79 80.94 57.90
C PHE A 692 -8.92 81.01 59.18
N THR A 693 -8.14 82.08 59.33
CA THR A 693 -7.28 82.35 60.49
C THR A 693 -7.68 83.65 61.18
N LEU A 694 -7.95 83.60 62.48
CA LEU A 694 -8.29 84.76 63.30
C LEU A 694 -7.27 84.94 64.42
N ASN A 695 -6.57 86.08 64.43
CA ASN A 695 -5.53 86.44 65.42
C ASN A 695 -4.51 85.32 65.71
N GLY A 696 -4.07 84.62 64.66
CA GLY A 696 -3.01 83.61 64.73
C GLY A 696 -3.48 82.19 65.06
N PHE A 697 -4.79 81.96 65.28
CA PHE A 697 -5.36 80.62 65.37
C PHE A 697 -6.10 80.27 64.08
N THR A 698 -5.61 79.26 63.37
CA THR A 698 -6.26 78.74 62.17
C THR A 698 -7.37 77.79 62.59
N ARG A 699 -8.59 78.05 62.10
CA ARG A 699 -9.77 77.22 62.32
C ARG A 699 -10.16 76.64 60.95
N PRO A 700 -9.74 75.39 60.64
CA PRO A 700 -10.02 74.79 59.35
C PRO A 700 -11.51 74.58 59.08
N GLU A 701 -12.33 74.59 60.13
CA GLU A 701 -13.80 74.46 60.02
C GLU A 701 -14.51 75.78 59.66
N LEU A 702 -13.76 76.89 59.57
CA LEU A 702 -14.29 78.22 59.28
C LEU A 702 -13.75 78.72 57.94
N HIS A 703 -14.66 79.19 57.09
CA HIS A 703 -14.35 79.71 55.76
C HIS A 703 -14.92 81.11 55.62
N LEU A 704 -14.37 81.95 54.73
CA LEU A 704 -15.00 83.24 54.39
C LEU A 704 -15.72 83.12 53.04
N ASN A 705 -16.93 83.66 52.95
CA ASN A 705 -17.54 83.93 51.65
C ASN A 705 -16.94 85.19 51.00
N GLY A 706 -17.19 85.39 49.71
CA GLY A 706 -16.67 86.54 48.95
C GLY A 706 -17.11 87.92 49.47
N SER A 707 -18.08 87.97 50.38
CA SER A 707 -18.56 89.18 51.08
C SER A 707 -17.95 89.36 52.48
N GLY A 708 -17.04 88.49 52.91
CA GLY A 708 -16.31 88.60 54.17
C GLY A 708 -17.07 88.11 55.41
N GLN A 709 -18.17 87.38 55.24
CA GLN A 709 -18.86 86.69 56.33
C GLN A 709 -18.27 85.29 56.54
N ILE A 710 -18.27 84.83 57.80
CA ILE A 710 -17.79 83.49 58.14
C ILE A 710 -18.88 82.46 57.82
N LEU A 711 -18.56 81.51 56.95
CA LEU A 711 -19.31 80.29 56.68
C LEU A 711 -18.83 79.18 57.62
N LEU A 712 -19.80 78.47 58.19
CA LEU A 712 -19.57 77.27 58.99
C LEU A 712 -19.70 76.05 58.09
N ASP A 713 -18.76 75.10 58.18
CA ASP A 713 -19.02 73.78 57.62
C ASP A 713 -20.08 73.01 58.44
N ASP A 714 -20.53 71.88 57.92
CA ASP A 714 -21.58 71.07 58.54
C ASP A 714 -21.23 70.64 59.98
N THR A 715 -19.94 70.44 60.26
CA THR A 715 -19.45 70.00 61.57
C THR A 715 -19.50 71.16 62.58
N ALA A 716 -19.06 72.35 62.17
CA ALA A 716 -19.06 73.56 62.98
C ALA A 716 -20.47 74.09 63.22
N SER A 717 -21.36 73.97 62.23
CA SER A 717 -22.77 74.37 62.34
C SER A 717 -23.52 73.49 63.34
N ALA A 718 -23.30 72.17 63.31
CA ALA A 718 -23.89 71.23 64.29
C ALA A 718 -23.39 71.48 65.73
N PHE A 719 -22.11 71.83 65.90
CA PHE A 719 -21.54 72.17 67.21
C PHE A 719 -22.12 73.50 67.75
N ALA A 720 -22.19 74.53 66.90
CA ALA A 720 -22.76 75.83 67.24
C ALA A 720 -24.23 75.74 67.64
N ALA A 721 -25.03 74.92 66.94
CA ALA A 721 -26.44 74.72 67.27
C ALA A 721 -26.64 74.07 68.65
N LYS A 722 -25.70 73.21 69.07
CA LYS A 722 -25.81 72.45 70.33
C LYS A 722 -25.31 73.22 71.55
N TYR A 723 -24.26 74.02 71.40
CA TYR A 723 -23.60 74.69 72.52
C TYR A 723 -23.69 76.22 72.47
N GLY A 724 -24.09 76.81 71.34
CA GLY A 724 -24.14 78.24 71.11
C GLY A 724 -22.92 78.74 70.32
N LEU A 725 -23.13 79.72 69.43
CA LEU A 725 -22.09 80.28 68.56
C LEU A 725 -20.90 80.88 69.32
N GLU A 726 -21.12 81.41 70.52
CA GLU A 726 -20.08 81.98 71.38
C GLU A 726 -19.01 80.96 71.79
N TYR A 727 -19.38 79.67 71.86
CA TYR A 727 -18.46 78.59 72.21
C TYR A 727 -17.49 78.24 71.07
N LEU A 728 -17.79 78.62 69.82
CA LEU A 728 -16.82 78.51 68.73
C LEU A 728 -15.60 79.42 68.94
N TYR A 729 -15.76 80.50 69.71
CA TYR A 729 -14.74 81.51 69.96
C TYR A 729 -14.14 81.45 71.37
N LEU A 730 -14.29 80.32 72.07
CA LEU A 730 -13.64 80.06 73.36
C LEU A 730 -12.12 80.20 73.25
N GLY A 731 -11.54 81.04 74.12
CA GLY A 731 -10.11 81.36 74.14
C GLY A 731 -9.75 82.74 73.57
N VAL A 732 -10.71 83.49 73.03
CA VAL A 732 -10.53 84.88 72.59
C VAL A 732 -10.74 85.86 73.78
N PRO A 733 -9.96 86.95 73.93
CA PRO A 733 -10.05 87.85 75.08
C PRO A 733 -11.45 88.46 75.31
N PRO A 734 -11.91 88.63 76.57
CA PRO A 734 -13.24 89.16 76.88
C PRO A 734 -13.46 90.58 76.32
N GLY A 735 -14.57 90.79 75.61
CA GLY A 735 -14.95 92.09 75.03
C GLY A 735 -14.63 92.28 73.53
N THR A 736 -14.10 91.25 72.86
CA THR A 736 -13.85 91.28 71.40
C THR A 736 -15.17 91.13 70.63
N PRO A 737 -15.57 92.08 69.75
CA PRO A 737 -16.84 91.99 69.03
C PRO A 737 -16.82 90.85 68.01
N TYR A 738 -17.86 90.02 67.98
CA TYR A 738 -18.03 88.94 67.01
C TYR A 738 -18.50 89.49 65.66
N PRO A 739 -17.87 89.12 64.53
CA PRO A 739 -18.42 89.41 63.20
C PRO A 739 -19.79 88.72 63.03
N PRO A 740 -20.73 89.30 62.28
CA PRO A 740 -22.02 88.67 62.00
C PRO A 740 -21.80 87.35 61.25
N VAL A 741 -22.32 86.26 61.83
CA VAL A 741 -22.31 84.90 61.24
C VAL A 741 -23.60 84.71 60.47
N ASP A 742 -23.49 84.20 59.24
CA ASP A 742 -24.66 83.79 58.47
C ASP A 742 -24.97 82.33 58.79
N LEU A 743 -26.11 82.08 59.44
CA LEU A 743 -26.60 80.76 59.79
C LEU A 743 -27.65 80.36 58.75
N HIS A 744 -27.20 79.93 57.58
CA HIS A 744 -28.06 79.35 56.56
C HIS A 744 -27.83 77.85 56.44
#